data_AF-A0A8H2X0Q9-F1
#
_entry.id   AF-A0A8H2X0Q9-F1
#
_cell.length_a   1.000
_cell.length_b   1.000
_cell.length_c   1.000
_cell.angle_alpha   90.00
_cell.angle_beta   90.00
_cell.angle_gamma   90.00
#
_symmetry.space_group_name_H-M   'P 1'
#
loop_
_entity.id
_entity.type
_entity.pdbx_description
1 polymer ?
#
loop_
_entity_poly.entity_id
_entity_poly.type
_entity_poly.pdbx_seq_one_letter_code
_entity_poly.pdbx_strand_id
1 'polypeptide(L)'
;MSHRHGQDCGHEHHDHDHDHDHDSGSPNNLYGRIDRPNVIALNAEEGSDPRVALKPWHERLDETKWLESDADDQLILRIPFTGSVKLRRLLLKTGPGDQSAEKVSLFPNADDMDFNDASEREPAQSFDIVQSRDIGEYTVKPAKFSNCRSLTLFFPSAQGADTLRVYYIGLLGEWSEFTRDPVITIYEAQANPADHKKITGTDALRRLRYYLTSWMKAPRVPPESLCDALLPMPLDPHTRHSAARRFLSLFTISLFLFSIGWTGVRAATRHPPIEGLELNGEQATIGFFKENTKPPDFSQYIDLASLPKHKLRAGGGRIVFVGDIHGMDKSLKKLLKKLNFDANHDMLIHTGDIILKGPQSRKVIQELLRVNALGVRGNQDQKVVEWRGWIEWVLSQDGGKPWLKKMEKRVEALKKLTKDDYKWFKKAAAAKGWSIPDGWKFGDEIYHIARRLKTEEYQYLLSLPTALHIPSLHTVVVHAGILPMDPQRKIDSPHQPLSHPPKSKDNKTELALRNLQELALLKDIPQNTDPWTKMNMRSILKNGKISRDKDGLPWSDLWHKVIKLCDGFEAQPASVSNSTFEFNAEDGWAEWVENEFKGVKSLPCKDVTVIYGHTASKGLDIKKWSKGLDTGCVYNLQLTALVLGKAWKAGSSAINTTVVDEYMYQVDEELDGEVVSFGKRGRGKIVQVRCTGGTDR
;
A
#
# COMPACT_ATOMS: atom_id res chain seq x y z
N MET A 1 -54.20 -60.26 -30.88
CA MET A 1 -54.58 -60.50 -29.47
C MET A 1 -53.89 -59.44 -28.62
N SER A 2 -54.68 -58.78 -27.80
CA SER A 2 -54.39 -57.56 -27.04
C SER A 2 -53.67 -57.81 -25.70
N HIS A 3 -53.21 -56.69 -25.10
CA HIS A 3 -52.78 -56.46 -23.70
C HIS A 3 -51.28 -56.68 -23.41
N ARG A 4 -50.55 -55.81 -22.66
CA ARG A 4 -50.89 -54.75 -21.68
C ARG A 4 -49.65 -53.89 -21.32
N HIS A 5 -49.93 -52.65 -20.88
CA HIS A 5 -49.26 -51.67 -20.00
C HIS A 5 -47.73 -51.65 -19.72
N GLY A 6 -47.19 -50.42 -19.66
CA GLY A 6 -46.04 -50.05 -18.82
C GLY A 6 -45.56 -48.61 -19.07
N GLN A 7 -45.43 -47.82 -18.00
CA GLN A 7 -45.03 -46.41 -17.93
C GLN A 7 -43.62 -46.12 -18.50
N ASP A 8 -43.32 -44.89 -18.92
CA ASP A 8 -42.55 -43.89 -18.14
C ASP A 8 -42.23 -42.62 -18.98
N CYS A 9 -41.79 -41.58 -18.29
CA CYS A 9 -41.94 -40.17 -18.58
C CYS A 9 -40.78 -39.53 -19.38
N GLY A 10 -41.10 -38.38 -20.00
CA GLY A 10 -40.22 -37.20 -20.01
C GLY A 10 -39.31 -37.02 -21.22
N HIS A 11 -39.54 -35.93 -21.98
CA HIS A 11 -38.55 -34.90 -22.33
C HIS A 11 -39.21 -33.91 -23.31
N GLU A 12 -39.78 -32.83 -22.76
CA GLU A 12 -40.18 -31.66 -23.56
C GLU A 12 -38.93 -30.83 -23.86
N HIS A 13 -38.72 -30.62 -25.15
CA HIS A 13 -37.77 -29.71 -25.76
C HIS A 13 -38.12 -28.26 -25.41
N HIS A 14 -37.12 -27.47 -25.02
CA HIS A 14 -37.17 -26.03 -25.22
C HIS A 14 -35.92 -25.55 -25.94
N ASP A 15 -36.21 -24.89 -27.05
CA ASP A 15 -35.32 -24.39 -28.08
C ASP A 15 -34.27 -23.41 -27.55
N HIS A 16 -33.04 -23.57 -28.06
CA HIS A 16 -31.99 -22.58 -27.95
C HIS A 16 -32.08 -21.62 -29.14
N ASP A 17 -32.68 -20.44 -28.94
CA ASP A 17 -32.51 -19.32 -29.87
C ASP A 17 -31.10 -18.74 -29.69
N HIS A 18 -30.26 -18.97 -30.70
CA HIS A 18 -28.97 -18.32 -30.86
C HIS A 18 -29.16 -17.03 -31.67
N ASP A 19 -29.26 -15.88 -31.01
CA ASP A 19 -29.16 -14.58 -31.68
C ASP A 19 -27.72 -14.34 -32.14
N HIS A 20 -27.50 -14.53 -33.44
CA HIS A 20 -26.32 -14.09 -34.17
C HIS A 20 -26.54 -12.65 -34.66
N ASP A 21 -26.00 -11.66 -33.94
CA ASP A 21 -26.07 -10.25 -34.38
C ASP A 21 -25.09 -9.97 -35.54
N HIS A 22 -25.66 -9.67 -36.71
CA HIS A 22 -25.01 -9.18 -37.92
C HIS A 22 -24.66 -7.68 -37.79
N ASP A 23 -23.44 -7.33 -37.33
CA ASP A 23 -22.95 -5.94 -37.29
C ASP A 23 -22.12 -5.59 -38.55
N SER A 24 -22.79 -5.39 -39.70
CA SER A 24 -22.15 -4.91 -40.94
C SER A 24 -22.29 -3.39 -41.09
N GLY A 25 -21.55 -2.64 -40.28
CA GLY A 25 -21.56 -1.17 -40.30
C GLY A 25 -20.33 -0.57 -39.64
N SER A 26 -19.16 -0.70 -40.29
CA SER A 26 -17.83 -0.28 -39.82
C SER A 26 -17.23 -1.18 -38.72
N PRO A 27 -16.01 -1.74 -38.92
CA PRO A 27 -15.37 -2.68 -37.98
C PRO A 27 -15.04 -2.08 -36.60
N ASN A 28 -15.26 -0.77 -36.43
CA ASN A 28 -14.99 -0.02 -35.20
C ASN A 28 -16.28 0.42 -34.49
N ASN A 29 -17.43 -0.18 -34.81
CA ASN A 29 -18.69 0.09 -34.10
C ASN A 29 -18.65 -0.47 -32.68
N LEU A 30 -19.01 0.36 -31.70
CA LEU A 30 -19.00 0.00 -30.29
C LEU A 30 -20.37 -0.40 -29.76
N TYR A 31 -21.41 -0.42 -30.60
CA TYR A 31 -22.78 -0.72 -30.19
C TYR A 31 -22.89 -2.03 -29.38
N GLY A 32 -22.33 -3.13 -29.89
CA GLY A 32 -22.30 -4.43 -29.20
C GLY A 32 -21.40 -4.50 -27.96
N ARG A 33 -20.72 -3.40 -27.61
CA ARG A 33 -19.79 -3.29 -26.47
C ARG A 33 -20.30 -2.39 -25.35
N ILE A 34 -21.50 -1.83 -25.52
CA ILE A 34 -22.18 -1.04 -24.49
C ILE A 34 -22.85 -2.00 -23.50
N ASP A 35 -22.69 -1.73 -22.20
CA ASP A 35 -23.41 -2.43 -21.14
C ASP A 35 -24.83 -1.87 -21.03
N ARG A 36 -25.67 -2.23 -22.02
CA ARG A 36 -27.01 -1.66 -22.24
C ARG A 36 -27.92 -1.71 -21.00
N PRO A 37 -27.96 -2.78 -20.17
CA PRO A 37 -28.79 -2.82 -18.97
C PRO A 37 -28.47 -1.74 -17.93
N ASN A 38 -27.24 -1.21 -17.94
CA ASN A 38 -26.76 -0.23 -16.96
C ASN A 38 -26.66 1.20 -17.53
N VAL A 39 -27.24 1.45 -18.72
CA VAL A 39 -27.36 2.81 -19.27
C VAL A 39 -28.37 3.61 -18.45
N ILE A 40 -27.99 4.81 -18.03
CA ILE A 40 -28.82 5.69 -17.19
C ILE A 40 -28.96 7.04 -17.90
N ALA A 41 -30.18 7.55 -18.03
CA ALA A 41 -30.43 8.94 -18.38
C ALA A 41 -30.97 9.68 -17.17
N LEU A 42 -30.52 10.91 -16.95
CA LEU A 42 -31.09 11.84 -15.98
C LEU A 42 -31.87 12.91 -16.74
N ASN A 43 -33.04 13.27 -16.20
CA ASN A 43 -34.01 14.17 -16.82
C ASN A 43 -34.55 13.69 -18.18
N ALA A 44 -34.71 12.37 -18.35
CA ALA A 44 -35.45 11.80 -19.48
C ALA A 44 -36.94 11.65 -19.13
N GLU A 45 -37.83 11.80 -20.11
CA GLU A 45 -39.30 11.68 -19.93
C GLU A 45 -39.68 10.44 -19.09
N GLU A 46 -40.60 10.60 -18.15
CA GLU A 46 -40.96 9.54 -17.19
C GLU A 46 -41.45 8.28 -17.92
N GLY A 47 -40.72 7.16 -17.76
CA GLY A 47 -41.02 5.88 -18.42
C GLY A 47 -40.33 5.69 -19.78
N SER A 48 -39.58 6.67 -20.28
CA SER A 48 -38.73 6.52 -21.46
C SER A 48 -37.55 5.59 -21.19
N ASP A 49 -37.26 4.69 -22.13
CA ASP A 49 -36.10 3.80 -22.03
C ASP A 49 -34.85 4.54 -22.52
N PRO A 50 -33.82 4.79 -21.69
CA PRO A 50 -32.64 5.56 -22.07
C PRO A 50 -31.83 4.92 -23.21
N ARG A 51 -32.08 3.64 -23.51
CA ARG A 51 -31.40 2.88 -24.57
C ARG A 51 -31.95 3.19 -25.97
N VAL A 52 -33.12 3.82 -26.08
CA VAL A 52 -33.79 4.06 -27.39
C VAL A 52 -32.97 4.93 -28.33
N ALA A 53 -32.11 5.81 -27.81
CA ALA A 53 -31.19 6.63 -28.61
C ALA A 53 -29.91 5.86 -29.02
N LEU A 54 -29.60 4.74 -28.38
CA LEU A 54 -28.47 3.86 -28.73
C LEU A 54 -28.99 2.77 -29.68
N LYS A 55 -28.82 2.97 -30.99
CA LYS A 55 -29.30 2.06 -32.02
C LYS A 55 -28.15 1.36 -32.75
N PRO A 56 -28.36 0.14 -33.28
CA PRO A 56 -27.42 -0.45 -34.21
C PRO A 56 -27.32 0.38 -35.49
N TRP A 57 -26.22 0.23 -36.23
CA TRP A 57 -25.91 1.08 -37.38
C TRP A 57 -27.02 1.09 -38.46
N HIS A 58 -27.69 -0.03 -38.69
CA HIS A 58 -28.74 -0.14 -39.71
C HIS A 58 -30.02 0.62 -39.35
N GLU A 59 -30.29 0.85 -38.06
CA GLU A 59 -31.46 1.59 -37.56
C GLU A 59 -31.17 3.07 -37.30
N ARG A 60 -29.95 3.57 -37.59
CA ARG A 60 -29.52 4.94 -37.24
C ARG A 60 -30.36 6.08 -37.85
N LEU A 61 -31.12 5.80 -38.91
CA LEU A 61 -32.01 6.76 -39.58
C LEU A 61 -33.47 6.62 -39.15
N ASP A 62 -33.80 5.66 -38.28
CA ASP A 62 -35.15 5.50 -37.75
C ASP A 62 -35.44 6.62 -36.74
N GLU A 63 -36.40 7.49 -37.06
CA GLU A 63 -36.85 8.60 -36.21
C GLU A 63 -38.12 8.24 -35.39
N THR A 64 -38.61 7.00 -35.45
CA THR A 64 -39.83 6.59 -34.72
C THR A 64 -39.60 6.44 -33.21
N LYS A 65 -38.34 6.29 -32.78
CA LYS A 65 -37.92 6.17 -31.38
C LYS A 65 -36.88 7.23 -31.06
N TRP A 66 -37.03 7.92 -29.93
CA TRP A 66 -36.13 8.98 -29.49
C TRP A 66 -36.07 9.05 -27.97
N LEU A 67 -35.01 9.68 -27.46
CA LEU A 67 -34.87 10.08 -26.07
C LEU A 67 -35.16 11.58 -25.97
N GLU A 68 -36.08 11.96 -25.09
CA GLU A 68 -36.50 13.35 -24.86
C GLU A 68 -36.28 13.74 -23.41
N SER A 69 -35.92 15.00 -23.18
CA SER A 69 -35.82 15.54 -21.83
C SER A 69 -37.20 15.90 -21.25
N ASP A 70 -37.38 15.71 -19.94
CA ASP A 70 -38.70 15.78 -19.28
C ASP A 70 -39.09 17.20 -18.87
N ALA A 71 -38.36 17.78 -17.90
CA ALA A 71 -38.75 19.03 -17.26
C ALA A 71 -38.14 20.29 -17.91
N ASP A 72 -36.93 20.16 -18.43
CA ASP A 72 -36.17 21.23 -19.09
C ASP A 72 -35.31 20.66 -20.22
N ASP A 73 -34.54 21.51 -20.89
CA ASP A 73 -33.71 21.17 -22.05
C ASP A 73 -32.29 20.71 -21.66
N GLN A 74 -32.10 20.23 -20.43
CA GLN A 74 -30.85 19.61 -19.98
C GLN A 74 -30.99 18.10 -19.95
N LEU A 75 -30.00 17.37 -20.45
CA LEU A 75 -30.01 15.89 -20.42
C LEU A 75 -28.63 15.35 -20.13
N ILE A 76 -28.54 14.39 -19.20
CA ILE A 76 -27.34 13.60 -18.98
C ILE A 76 -27.61 12.16 -19.39
N LEU A 77 -26.75 11.58 -20.23
CA LEU A 77 -26.78 10.17 -20.59
C LEU A 77 -25.46 9.49 -20.22
N ARG A 78 -25.53 8.48 -19.35
CA ARG A 78 -24.39 7.69 -18.88
C ARG A 78 -24.37 6.35 -19.62
N ILE A 79 -23.29 6.12 -20.36
CA ILE A 79 -23.11 4.95 -21.22
C ILE A 79 -21.94 4.12 -20.70
N PRO A 80 -22.18 3.09 -19.87
CA PRO A 80 -21.14 2.15 -19.48
C PRO A 80 -20.78 1.20 -20.63
N PHE A 81 -19.52 0.75 -20.68
CA PHE A 81 -19.03 -0.24 -21.62
C PHE A 81 -18.67 -1.53 -20.89
N THR A 82 -18.73 -2.66 -21.60
CA THR A 82 -18.36 -3.99 -21.08
C THR A 82 -16.84 -4.22 -21.01
N GLY A 83 -16.04 -3.22 -21.38
CA GLY A 83 -14.58 -3.26 -21.44
C GLY A 83 -13.98 -1.86 -21.49
N SER A 84 -12.70 -1.75 -21.82
CA SER A 84 -12.05 -0.46 -22.03
C SER A 84 -12.18 -0.03 -23.49
N VAL A 85 -12.74 1.16 -23.70
CA VAL A 85 -12.94 1.77 -25.02
C VAL A 85 -11.93 2.89 -25.23
N LYS A 86 -11.29 2.87 -26.40
CA LYS A 86 -10.60 4.01 -26.97
C LYS A 86 -11.50 4.69 -28.00
N LEU A 87 -12.20 5.74 -27.58
CA LEU A 87 -13.17 6.44 -28.42
C LEU A 87 -12.44 7.27 -29.49
N ARG A 88 -12.92 7.19 -30.74
CA ARG A 88 -12.39 7.99 -31.87
C ARG A 88 -13.41 8.97 -32.41
N ARG A 89 -14.68 8.57 -32.51
CA ARG A 89 -15.75 9.44 -33.03
C ARG A 89 -17.05 9.23 -32.28
N LEU A 90 -17.77 10.32 -32.11
CA LEU A 90 -19.14 10.37 -31.60
C LEU A 90 -20.05 10.78 -32.75
N LEU A 91 -21.08 9.99 -32.99
CA LEU A 91 -22.11 10.25 -33.99
C LEU A 91 -23.39 10.66 -33.27
N LEU A 92 -23.93 11.81 -33.58
CA LEU A 92 -25.16 12.30 -32.95
C LEU A 92 -26.17 12.74 -33.99
N LYS A 93 -27.43 12.40 -33.73
CA LYS A 93 -28.59 12.99 -34.40
C LYS A 93 -29.52 13.52 -33.32
N THR A 94 -29.52 14.83 -33.13
CA THR A 94 -30.37 15.56 -32.18
C THR A 94 -31.38 16.41 -32.96
N GLY A 95 -32.50 16.77 -32.34
CA GLY A 95 -33.54 17.58 -32.97
C GLY A 95 -34.88 16.85 -33.13
N PRO A 96 -35.76 17.29 -34.06
CA PRO A 96 -35.50 18.20 -35.17
C PRO A 96 -35.66 19.67 -34.76
N GLY A 97 -35.06 20.57 -35.54
CA GLY A 97 -35.26 22.01 -35.38
C GLY A 97 -34.71 22.51 -34.04
N ASP A 98 -35.50 23.32 -33.33
CA ASP A 98 -35.06 24.03 -32.13
C ASP A 98 -34.86 23.10 -30.92
N GLN A 99 -35.37 21.85 -30.99
CA GLN A 99 -35.09 20.77 -30.03
C GLN A 99 -33.70 20.12 -30.21
N SER A 100 -32.91 20.59 -31.19
CA SER A 100 -31.53 20.12 -31.36
C SER A 100 -30.70 20.64 -30.22
N ALA A 101 -29.91 19.78 -29.58
CA ALA A 101 -28.97 20.21 -28.55
C ALA A 101 -28.02 21.29 -29.11
N GLU A 102 -27.75 22.34 -28.35
CA GLU A 102 -26.79 23.38 -28.72
C GLU A 102 -25.36 22.84 -28.67
N LYS A 103 -25.09 22.04 -27.65
CA LYS A 103 -23.76 21.55 -27.33
C LYS A 103 -23.83 20.17 -26.71
N VAL A 104 -22.74 19.41 -26.86
CA VAL A 104 -22.50 18.19 -26.09
C VAL A 104 -21.15 18.26 -25.39
N SER A 105 -21.15 17.94 -24.11
CA SER A 105 -19.98 17.84 -23.25
C SER A 105 -19.72 16.39 -22.89
N LEU A 106 -18.49 15.92 -23.11
CA LEU A 106 -18.09 14.53 -22.93
C LEU A 106 -17.22 14.38 -21.68
N PHE A 107 -17.60 13.46 -20.81
CA PHE A 107 -16.89 13.12 -19.57
C PHE A 107 -16.60 11.62 -19.52
N PRO A 108 -15.33 11.18 -19.65
CA PRO A 108 -14.97 9.78 -19.53
C PRO A 108 -14.92 9.35 -18.04
N ASN A 109 -15.42 8.15 -17.73
CA ASN A 109 -15.34 7.53 -16.39
C ASN A 109 -15.97 8.36 -15.26
N ALA A 110 -17.09 9.03 -15.54
CA ALA A 110 -17.80 9.90 -14.60
C ALA A 110 -19.20 9.32 -14.29
N ASP A 111 -19.21 8.19 -13.56
CA ASP A 111 -20.40 7.35 -13.34
C ASP A 111 -21.42 7.94 -12.37
N ASP A 112 -21.03 8.96 -11.60
CA ASP A 112 -21.79 9.60 -10.53
C ASP A 112 -22.19 11.06 -10.82
N MET A 113 -21.78 11.61 -11.97
CA MET A 113 -21.95 13.02 -12.35
C MET A 113 -23.39 13.51 -12.46
N ASP A 114 -23.79 14.47 -11.65
CA ASP A 114 -25.08 15.16 -11.71
C ASP A 114 -25.01 16.50 -12.50
N PHE A 115 -26.13 17.22 -12.59
CA PHE A 115 -26.22 18.49 -13.33
C PHE A 115 -25.39 19.63 -12.71
N ASN A 116 -25.18 19.64 -11.39
CA ASN A 116 -24.33 20.63 -10.72
C ASN A 116 -22.86 20.35 -11.03
N ASP A 117 -22.45 19.09 -10.93
CA ASP A 117 -21.11 18.64 -11.29
C ASP A 117 -20.81 18.91 -12.78
N ALA A 118 -21.78 18.63 -13.66
CA ALA A 118 -21.61 18.80 -15.10
C ALA A 118 -21.46 20.26 -15.53
N SER A 119 -21.94 21.21 -14.72
CA SER A 119 -21.82 22.65 -14.97
C SER A 119 -20.59 23.29 -14.31
N GLU A 120 -20.11 22.75 -13.18
CA GLU A 120 -18.89 23.24 -12.51
C GLU A 120 -17.58 22.63 -13.05
N ARG A 121 -17.65 21.39 -13.56
CA ARG A 121 -16.46 20.61 -13.91
C ARG A 121 -16.11 20.76 -15.39
N GLU A 122 -14.84 20.98 -15.72
CA GLU A 122 -14.41 21.11 -17.11
C GLU A 122 -14.56 19.78 -17.88
N PRO A 123 -15.27 19.75 -19.04
CA PRO A 123 -15.41 18.55 -19.85
C PRO A 123 -14.11 18.16 -20.52
N ALA A 124 -13.90 16.85 -20.71
CA ALA A 124 -12.72 16.35 -21.42
C ALA A 124 -12.68 16.88 -22.85
N GLN A 125 -13.85 16.94 -23.50
CA GLN A 125 -14.04 17.63 -24.77
C GLN A 125 -15.51 18.04 -24.90
N SER A 126 -15.78 19.13 -25.61
CA SER A 126 -17.13 19.53 -25.97
C SER A 126 -17.20 19.93 -27.44
N PHE A 127 -18.41 19.83 -28.02
CA PHE A 127 -18.69 20.19 -29.39
C PHE A 127 -19.99 20.98 -29.47
N ASP A 128 -19.96 22.05 -30.25
CA ASP A 128 -21.17 22.75 -30.64
C ASP A 128 -21.83 21.94 -31.77
N ILE A 129 -23.12 21.68 -31.62
CA ILE A 129 -23.88 20.84 -32.53
C ILE A 129 -24.52 21.74 -33.58
N VAL A 130 -24.35 21.39 -34.85
CA VAL A 130 -25.01 22.14 -35.93
C VAL A 130 -26.40 21.57 -36.16
N GLN A 131 -27.40 22.44 -36.26
CA GLN A 131 -28.75 22.06 -36.62
C GLN A 131 -28.76 21.41 -38.01
N SER A 132 -28.99 20.09 -38.07
CA SER A 132 -29.05 19.33 -39.31
C SER A 132 -29.97 18.12 -39.15
N ARG A 133 -30.56 17.67 -40.26
CA ARG A 133 -31.28 16.39 -40.30
C ARG A 133 -30.34 15.21 -40.49
N ASP A 134 -29.10 15.43 -40.90
CA ASP A 134 -28.10 14.37 -41.05
C ASP A 134 -27.42 14.04 -39.71
N ILE A 135 -26.80 12.87 -39.63
CA ILE A 135 -26.03 12.46 -38.45
C ILE A 135 -24.74 13.28 -38.40
N GLY A 136 -24.57 14.09 -37.36
CA GLY A 136 -23.35 14.83 -37.08
C GLY A 136 -22.23 13.90 -36.62
N GLU A 137 -21.07 14.01 -37.24
CA GLU A 137 -19.88 13.22 -36.91
C GLU A 137 -18.82 14.08 -36.22
N TYR A 138 -18.58 13.79 -34.94
CA TYR A 138 -17.69 14.56 -34.09
C TYR A 138 -16.44 13.75 -33.75
N THR A 139 -15.29 14.21 -34.23
CA THR A 139 -14.01 13.54 -33.97
C THR A 139 -13.49 13.92 -32.58
N VAL A 140 -13.34 12.93 -31.69
CA VAL A 140 -12.79 13.15 -30.35
C VAL A 140 -11.26 13.01 -30.36
N LYS A 141 -10.58 13.66 -29.41
CA LYS A 141 -9.14 13.51 -29.23
C LYS A 141 -8.86 12.17 -28.52
N PRO A 142 -8.33 11.13 -29.20
CA PRO A 142 -8.26 9.78 -28.62
C PRO A 142 -7.40 9.70 -27.35
N ALA A 143 -6.43 10.61 -27.18
CA ALA A 143 -5.60 10.70 -25.98
C ALA A 143 -6.40 11.01 -24.69
N LYS A 144 -7.54 11.71 -24.80
CA LYS A 144 -8.41 12.00 -23.66
C LYS A 144 -9.44 10.90 -23.39
N PHE A 145 -9.64 10.00 -24.35
CA PHE A 145 -10.65 8.95 -24.33
C PHE A 145 -10.03 7.58 -24.62
N SER A 146 -8.81 7.31 -24.14
CA SER A 146 -8.06 6.09 -24.47
C SER A 146 -8.36 4.89 -23.58
N ASN A 147 -9.05 5.10 -22.46
CA ASN A 147 -9.39 4.08 -21.47
C ASN A 147 -10.76 4.41 -20.83
N CYS A 148 -11.78 4.55 -21.67
CA CYS A 148 -13.14 4.83 -21.25
C CYS A 148 -13.84 3.51 -20.88
N ARG A 149 -14.15 3.35 -19.60
CA ARG A 149 -15.02 2.30 -19.07
C ARG A 149 -16.48 2.73 -19.09
N SER A 150 -16.71 4.03 -19.01
CA SER A 150 -17.98 4.67 -19.26
C SER A 150 -17.77 6.01 -19.94
N LEU A 151 -18.82 6.48 -20.62
CA LEU A 151 -18.89 7.80 -21.21
C LEU A 151 -20.18 8.48 -20.76
N THR A 152 -20.04 9.63 -20.11
CA THR A 152 -21.15 10.49 -19.73
C THR A 152 -21.24 11.64 -20.73
N LEU A 153 -22.38 11.75 -21.39
CA LEU A 153 -22.73 12.83 -22.30
C LEU A 153 -23.64 13.80 -21.56
N PHE A 154 -23.29 15.08 -21.55
CA PHE A 154 -24.11 16.14 -21.00
C PHE A 154 -24.51 17.11 -22.11
N PHE A 155 -25.81 17.34 -22.24
CA PHE A 155 -26.43 18.32 -23.12
C PHE A 155 -26.98 19.44 -22.24
N PRO A 156 -26.40 20.64 -22.27
CA PRO A 156 -26.73 21.71 -21.32
C PRO A 156 -27.95 22.54 -21.72
N SER A 157 -28.34 22.52 -23.00
CA SER A 157 -29.43 23.30 -23.57
C SER A 157 -29.79 22.82 -24.97
N ALA A 158 -31.03 23.08 -25.39
CA ALA A 158 -31.48 23.04 -26.78
C ALA A 158 -31.24 24.38 -27.47
N GLN A 159 -31.28 24.40 -28.81
CA GLN A 159 -31.00 25.60 -29.61
C GLN A 159 -32.15 26.63 -29.64
N GLY A 160 -33.30 26.30 -29.05
CA GLY A 160 -34.43 27.24 -28.94
C GLY A 160 -35.77 26.66 -28.46
N ALA A 161 -35.84 25.37 -28.14
CA ALA A 161 -37.03 24.73 -27.56
C ALA A 161 -36.86 24.46 -26.06
N ASP A 162 -37.99 24.24 -25.36
CA ASP A 162 -37.98 23.96 -23.92
C ASP A 162 -37.54 22.52 -23.56
N THR A 163 -37.49 21.63 -24.56
CA THR A 163 -37.01 20.24 -24.41
C THR A 163 -36.05 19.89 -25.54
N LEU A 164 -35.13 18.97 -25.25
CA LEU A 164 -34.16 18.46 -26.21
C LEU A 164 -34.51 17.02 -26.61
N ARG A 165 -34.24 16.67 -27.86
CA ARG A 165 -34.44 15.31 -28.39
C ARG A 165 -33.20 14.72 -29.01
N VAL A 166 -32.98 13.43 -28.76
CA VAL A 166 -31.87 12.63 -29.31
C VAL A 166 -32.42 11.38 -30.00
N TYR A 167 -32.24 11.30 -31.32
CA TYR A 167 -32.69 10.16 -32.13
C TYR A 167 -31.64 9.06 -32.25
N TYR A 168 -30.36 9.44 -32.27
CA TYR A 168 -29.28 8.49 -32.49
C TYR A 168 -27.99 8.93 -31.82
N ILE A 169 -27.36 7.97 -31.13
CA ILE A 169 -26.01 8.06 -30.59
C ILE A 169 -25.22 6.84 -31.09
N GLY A 170 -24.24 7.10 -31.94
CA GLY A 170 -23.29 6.10 -32.41
C GLY A 170 -21.90 6.36 -31.82
N LEU A 171 -21.23 5.30 -31.39
CA LEU A 171 -19.89 5.39 -30.84
C LEU A 171 -18.95 4.55 -31.69
N LEU A 172 -17.92 5.19 -32.27
CA LEU A 172 -16.90 4.52 -33.06
C LEU A 172 -15.55 4.60 -32.37
N GLY A 173 -14.89 3.47 -32.24
CA GLY A 173 -13.60 3.36 -31.56
C GLY A 173 -13.06 1.95 -31.51
N GLU A 174 -12.00 1.78 -30.75
CA GLU A 174 -11.40 0.47 -30.49
C GLU A 174 -11.91 0.00 -29.13
N TRP A 175 -12.42 -1.23 -29.07
CA TRP A 175 -12.78 -1.87 -27.81
C TRP A 175 -11.72 -2.91 -27.46
N SER A 176 -11.37 -2.94 -26.19
CA SER A 176 -10.54 -3.98 -25.59
C SER A 176 -11.27 -4.53 -24.36
N GLU A 177 -11.20 -5.84 -24.18
CA GLU A 177 -11.63 -6.47 -22.92
C GLU A 177 -10.88 -5.80 -21.75
N PHE A 178 -11.46 -5.73 -20.55
CA PHE A 178 -10.82 -5.06 -19.41
C PHE A 178 -9.43 -5.65 -19.13
N THR A 179 -8.40 -5.03 -19.71
CA THR A 179 -7.01 -5.41 -19.55
C THR A 179 -6.58 -5.00 -18.14
N ARG A 180 -6.20 -5.99 -17.33
CA ARG A 180 -5.65 -5.84 -15.97
C ARG A 180 -4.21 -5.28 -15.96
N ASP A 181 -3.85 -4.44 -16.93
CA ASP A 181 -2.53 -3.82 -17.04
C ASP A 181 -2.74 -2.30 -17.24
N PRO A 182 -2.19 -1.42 -16.39
CA PRO A 182 -2.35 0.02 -16.58
C PRO A 182 -1.40 0.57 -17.65
N VAL A 183 -1.92 1.52 -18.41
CA VAL A 183 -1.13 2.39 -19.28
C VAL A 183 -0.28 3.31 -18.40
N ILE A 184 1.03 3.11 -18.47
CA ILE A 184 2.06 3.86 -17.77
C ILE A 184 2.19 5.23 -18.46
N THR A 185 1.90 6.32 -17.74
CA THR A 185 2.49 7.63 -18.08
C THR A 185 3.64 7.86 -17.11
N ILE A 186 4.86 7.66 -17.63
CA ILE A 186 6.11 7.88 -16.90
C ILE A 186 6.29 9.39 -16.73
N TYR A 187 6.08 9.92 -15.53
CA TYR A 187 6.91 11.04 -15.09
C TYR A 187 8.14 10.42 -14.45
N GLU A 188 9.24 10.44 -15.19
CA GLU A 188 10.55 10.04 -14.71
C GLU A 188 10.92 10.90 -13.51
N ALA A 189 10.81 10.30 -12.33
CA ALA A 189 11.63 10.64 -11.18
C ALA A 189 12.24 9.34 -10.65
N GLN A 190 12.95 8.62 -11.52
CA GLN A 190 13.97 7.70 -11.05
C GLN A 190 15.21 8.52 -10.71
N ALA A 191 15.75 8.30 -9.51
CA ALA A 191 17.08 8.78 -9.18
C ALA A 191 18.09 8.08 -10.09
N ASN A 192 18.73 8.85 -10.97
CA ASN A 192 19.88 8.39 -11.73
C ASN A 192 21.06 8.22 -10.74
N PRO A 193 21.70 7.04 -10.63
CA PRO A 193 22.85 6.84 -9.76
C PRO A 193 24.07 7.73 -10.11
N ALA A 194 24.08 8.37 -11.29
CA ALA A 194 25.06 9.41 -11.64
C ALA A 194 24.79 10.77 -10.93
N ASP A 195 23.56 11.03 -10.47
CA ASP A 195 23.16 12.30 -9.84
C ASP A 195 23.37 12.32 -8.32
N HIS A 196 23.78 11.20 -7.73
CA HIS A 196 24.25 11.15 -6.35
C HIS A 196 25.75 11.38 -6.29
N LYS A 197 26.20 12.48 -5.65
CA LYS A 197 27.61 12.59 -5.24
C LYS A 197 27.94 11.40 -4.35
N LYS A 198 28.86 10.54 -4.81
CA LYS A 198 29.42 9.42 -4.06
C LYS A 198 29.75 9.89 -2.65
N ILE A 199 29.22 9.19 -1.65
CA ILE A 199 29.55 9.43 -0.25
C ILE A 199 31.06 9.18 -0.09
N THR A 200 31.85 10.24 0.03
CA THR A 200 33.27 10.15 0.40
C THR A 200 33.35 9.55 1.81
N GLY A 201 33.76 8.28 1.89
CA GLY A 201 33.93 7.54 3.14
C GLY A 201 33.59 6.06 3.08
N THR A 202 32.83 5.58 2.08
CA THR A 202 32.49 4.16 1.95
C THR A 202 33.52 3.33 1.16
N ASP A 203 34.50 3.96 0.51
CA ASP A 203 35.62 3.26 -0.15
C ASP A 203 36.71 2.77 0.84
N ALA A 204 36.70 3.22 2.10
CA ALA A 204 37.68 2.80 3.10
C ALA A 204 37.45 1.35 3.60
N LEU A 205 36.20 0.89 3.65
CA LEU A 205 35.86 -0.45 4.15
C LEU A 205 35.96 -1.55 3.07
N ARG A 206 35.98 -1.17 1.78
CA ARG A 206 36.21 -2.10 0.67
C ARG A 206 37.71 -2.33 0.41
N ARG A 207 38.58 -1.36 0.76
CA ARG A 207 40.05 -1.53 0.70
C ARG A 207 40.62 -2.29 1.91
N LEU A 208 40.02 -2.19 3.09
CA LEU A 208 40.48 -2.92 4.29
C LEU A 208 40.34 -4.45 4.18
N ARG A 209 39.34 -4.97 3.46
CA ARG A 209 39.17 -6.42 3.23
C ARG A 209 40.15 -6.99 2.19
N TYR A 210 40.65 -6.15 1.27
CA TYR A 210 41.66 -6.54 0.26
C TYR A 210 43.10 -6.53 0.84
N TYR A 211 43.41 -5.64 1.79
CA TYR A 211 44.72 -5.62 2.46
C TYR A 211 44.84 -6.66 3.61
N LEU A 212 43.76 -6.99 4.31
CA LEU A 212 43.78 -7.98 5.39
C LEU A 212 43.95 -9.44 4.92
N THR A 213 43.68 -9.74 3.65
CA THR A 213 43.89 -11.09 3.07
C THR A 213 45.25 -11.23 2.39
N SER A 214 45.99 -10.13 2.18
CA SER A 214 47.36 -10.14 1.63
C SER A 214 48.45 -10.11 2.72
N TRP A 215 48.09 -9.94 3.99
CA TRP A 215 49.04 -9.81 5.11
C TRP A 215 49.29 -11.11 5.90
N MET A 216 48.69 -12.24 5.49
CA MET A 216 48.89 -13.56 6.12
C MET A 216 49.94 -14.44 5.43
N LYS A 217 50.71 -13.92 4.47
CA LYS A 217 51.78 -14.66 3.77
C LYS A 217 53.01 -13.79 3.48
N ALA A 218 53.86 -13.53 4.49
CA ALA A 218 55.30 -13.21 4.32
C ALA A 218 56.02 -13.15 5.69
N PRO A 219 57.33 -13.45 5.77
CA PRO A 219 58.01 -13.83 7.00
C PRO A 219 58.46 -12.66 7.90
N ARG A 220 58.67 -13.01 9.18
CA ARG A 220 59.05 -12.15 10.31
C ARG A 220 60.47 -11.55 10.16
N VAL A 221 60.63 -10.28 10.53
CA VAL A 221 61.92 -9.62 10.81
C VAL A 221 61.76 -8.80 12.12
N PRO A 222 62.74 -8.80 13.05
CA PRO A 222 62.57 -8.30 14.42
C PRO A 222 62.72 -6.75 14.55
N PRO A 223 62.36 -6.16 15.71
CA PRO A 223 62.16 -4.73 15.85
C PRO A 223 63.39 -4.02 16.45
N GLU A 224 63.93 -3.00 15.76
CA GLU A 224 64.80 -2.01 16.40
C GLU A 224 64.46 -0.56 15.97
N SER A 225 64.44 0.28 17.00
CA SER A 225 64.46 1.75 17.11
C SER A 225 63.55 2.64 16.23
N LEU A 226 62.40 3.02 16.79
CA LEU A 226 61.64 4.23 16.39
C LEU A 226 62.26 5.54 16.94
N CYS A 227 63.43 5.47 17.58
CA CYS A 227 64.06 6.60 18.26
C CYS A 227 65.08 7.38 17.41
N ASP A 228 65.45 6.89 16.22
CA ASP A 228 66.48 7.54 15.39
C ASP A 228 65.94 8.53 14.34
N ALA A 229 64.62 8.74 14.27
CA ALA A 229 64.00 9.64 13.29
C ALA A 229 63.74 11.07 13.78
N LEU A 230 64.06 11.41 15.04
CA LEU A 230 63.62 12.67 15.67
C LEU A 230 64.71 13.54 16.29
N LEU A 231 65.99 13.36 15.94
CA LEU A 231 67.02 14.34 16.31
C LEU A 231 67.75 14.89 15.07
N PRO A 232 67.97 16.23 14.98
CA PRO A 232 68.71 16.83 13.89
C PRO A 232 70.21 16.55 14.05
N MET A 233 70.84 16.07 12.98
CA MET A 233 72.29 15.92 12.88
C MET A 233 73.03 17.27 12.84
N PRO A 234 74.33 17.30 13.23
CA PRO A 234 75.07 18.50 13.57
C PRO A 234 75.48 19.33 12.35
N LEU A 235 75.62 20.65 12.57
CA LEU A 235 76.16 21.60 11.60
C LEU A 235 77.62 21.93 11.93
N ASP A 236 78.45 21.94 10.90
CA ASP A 236 79.73 22.66 10.89
C ASP A 236 79.75 23.62 9.67
N PRO A 237 80.64 24.63 9.61
CA PRO A 237 80.19 26.01 9.55
C PRO A 237 80.53 26.71 8.23
N HIS A 238 80.03 27.93 8.11
CA HIS A 238 80.25 28.93 7.07
C HIS A 238 79.37 28.82 5.81
N THR A 239 78.39 29.73 5.75
CA THR A 239 78.24 30.67 4.61
C THR A 239 77.15 31.70 4.96
N ARG A 240 77.44 32.98 4.72
CA ARG A 240 76.59 34.16 5.05
C ARG A 240 75.22 34.20 4.35
N HIS A 241 74.87 33.21 3.53
CA HIS A 241 73.60 33.14 2.81
C HIS A 241 72.45 32.45 3.57
N SER A 242 72.67 31.89 4.78
CA SER A 242 71.61 31.24 5.57
C SER A 242 70.82 32.22 6.48
N ALA A 243 71.36 33.40 6.77
CA ALA A 243 70.69 34.38 7.65
C ALA A 243 69.45 35.02 7.01
N ALA A 244 69.50 35.37 5.72
CA ALA A 244 68.38 35.98 5.01
C ALA A 244 67.18 35.03 4.83
N ARG A 245 67.44 33.73 4.60
CA ARG A 245 66.37 32.71 4.53
C ARG A 245 65.75 32.43 5.90
N ARG A 246 66.54 32.47 6.99
CA ARG A 246 66.05 32.35 8.37
C ARG A 246 65.20 33.56 8.78
N PHE A 247 65.57 34.77 8.36
CA PHE A 247 64.78 35.98 8.63
C PHE A 247 63.46 35.97 7.87
N LEU A 248 63.46 35.54 6.59
CA LEU A 248 62.24 35.48 5.78
C LEU A 248 61.28 34.40 6.30
N SER A 249 61.77 33.23 6.71
CA SER A 249 60.91 32.18 7.28
C SER A 249 60.32 32.60 8.63
N LEU A 250 61.12 33.19 9.53
CA LEU A 250 60.61 33.66 10.82
C LEU A 250 59.65 34.84 10.67
N PHE A 251 59.89 35.75 9.71
CA PHE A 251 58.99 36.86 9.42
C PHE A 251 57.64 36.36 8.86
N THR A 252 57.64 35.40 7.95
CA THR A 252 56.38 34.82 7.42
C THR A 252 55.56 34.08 8.49
N ILE A 253 56.22 33.34 9.38
CA ILE A 253 55.56 32.65 10.49
C ILE A 253 55.00 33.68 11.48
N SER A 254 55.75 34.74 11.79
CA SER A 254 55.30 35.79 12.71
C SER A 254 54.11 36.57 12.13
N LEU A 255 54.10 36.87 10.83
CA LEU A 255 52.98 37.53 10.15
C LEU A 255 51.71 36.65 10.13
N PHE A 256 51.88 35.33 9.95
CA PHE A 256 50.78 34.36 9.98
C PHE A 256 50.19 34.20 11.39
N LEU A 257 51.04 34.10 12.41
CA LEU A 257 50.60 34.05 13.80
C LEU A 257 49.94 35.36 14.25
N PHE A 258 50.46 36.51 13.79
CA PHE A 258 49.83 37.81 14.02
C PHE A 258 48.47 37.92 13.34
N SER A 259 48.30 37.41 12.11
CA SER A 259 47.00 37.37 11.42
C SER A 259 45.97 36.50 12.15
N ILE A 260 46.38 35.33 12.66
CA ILE A 260 45.51 34.45 13.45
C ILE A 260 45.16 35.11 14.79
N GLY A 261 46.13 35.70 15.48
CA GLY A 261 45.90 36.45 16.71
C GLY A 261 44.97 37.64 16.51
N TRP A 262 45.20 38.44 15.46
CA TRP A 262 44.40 39.63 15.15
C TRP A 262 42.96 39.29 14.75
N THR A 263 42.75 38.22 13.98
CA THR A 263 41.39 37.73 13.65
C THR A 263 40.68 37.12 14.85
N GLY A 264 41.41 36.42 15.73
CA GLY A 264 40.89 35.90 17.01
C GLY A 264 40.48 37.01 17.98
N VAL A 265 41.31 38.05 18.14
CA VAL A 265 41.02 39.20 19.02
C VAL A 265 39.85 40.02 18.48
N ARG A 266 39.73 40.24 17.17
CA ARG A 266 38.57 40.93 16.56
C ARG A 266 37.26 40.15 16.69
N ALA A 267 37.32 38.82 16.78
CA ALA A 267 36.15 37.99 17.04
C ALA A 267 35.72 38.05 18.52
N ALA A 268 36.69 38.15 19.44
CA ALA A 268 36.44 38.24 20.88
C ALA A 268 35.88 39.62 21.32
N THR A 269 36.21 40.71 20.63
CA THR A 269 35.75 42.07 20.99
C THR A 269 34.37 42.45 20.42
N ARG A 270 33.64 41.54 19.79
CA ARG A 270 32.30 41.78 19.20
C ARG A 270 31.11 41.41 20.09
N HIS A 271 31.36 40.95 21.31
CA HIS A 271 30.30 40.64 22.28
C HIS A 271 30.52 41.46 23.57
N PRO A 272 29.47 42.08 24.14
CA PRO A 272 29.59 42.77 25.41
C PRO A 272 29.80 41.75 26.55
N PRO A 273 30.49 42.13 27.64
CA PRO A 273 30.75 41.24 28.76
C PRO A 273 29.46 41.04 29.57
N ILE A 274 29.08 39.80 29.84
CA ILE A 274 28.15 39.49 30.93
C ILE A 274 29.00 39.27 32.19
N GLU A 275 28.73 40.11 33.18
CA GLU A 275 29.25 40.06 34.53
C GLU A 275 28.87 38.76 35.25
N GLY A 276 29.87 38.13 35.88
CA GLY A 276 29.81 37.48 37.19
C GLY A 276 28.81 36.35 37.44
N LEU A 277 29.32 35.13 37.60
CA LEU A 277 29.31 34.46 38.91
C LEU A 277 30.24 33.24 38.92
N GLU A 278 31.08 33.21 39.95
CA GLU A 278 32.19 32.29 40.16
C GLU A 278 31.77 30.86 40.49
N LEU A 279 32.72 29.97 40.19
CA LEU A 279 32.70 28.53 40.24
C LEU A 279 32.68 27.98 41.67
N ASN A 280 32.04 26.81 41.84
CA ASN A 280 32.62 25.76 42.67
C ASN A 280 32.99 24.60 41.73
N GLY A 281 34.30 24.36 41.65
CA GLY A 281 34.95 23.62 40.59
C GLY A 281 34.63 22.13 40.55
N GLU A 282 34.49 21.66 39.33
CA GLU A 282 35.16 20.45 38.84
C GLU A 282 35.38 20.66 37.34
N GLN A 283 36.64 20.66 36.91
CA GLN A 283 37.02 20.84 35.51
C GLN A 283 36.61 19.61 34.70
N ALA A 284 35.42 19.63 34.11
CA ALA A 284 35.14 18.88 32.90
C ALA A 284 35.47 19.76 31.71
N THR A 285 36.57 19.46 31.01
CA THR A 285 36.86 20.01 29.68
C THR A 285 35.67 19.71 28.76
N ILE A 286 34.83 20.72 28.49
CA ILE A 286 33.78 20.66 27.48
C ILE A 286 34.48 20.65 26.12
N GLY A 287 34.78 19.45 25.62
CA GLY A 287 34.90 19.23 24.20
C GLY A 287 33.55 19.54 23.59
N PHE A 288 33.44 20.63 22.82
CA PHE A 288 32.28 20.91 21.99
C PHE A 288 32.16 19.80 20.93
N PHE A 289 31.53 18.69 21.30
CA PHE A 289 30.99 17.73 20.35
C PHE A 289 29.91 18.47 19.56
N LYS A 290 30.24 18.87 18.33
CA LYS A 290 29.24 19.18 17.32
C LYS A 290 28.62 17.84 16.94
N GLU A 291 27.62 17.42 17.71
CA GLU A 291 26.87 16.19 17.48
C GLU A 291 26.35 16.13 16.04
N ASN A 292 26.43 14.95 15.45
CA ASN A 292 26.07 14.67 14.07
C ASN A 292 24.69 15.26 13.74
N THR A 293 24.65 16.16 12.75
CA THR A 293 23.47 16.90 12.29
C THR A 293 22.47 16.04 11.47
N LYS A 294 22.36 14.75 11.76
CA LYS A 294 21.38 13.87 11.12
C LYS A 294 20.18 13.70 12.06
N PRO A 295 18.94 13.82 11.54
CA PRO A 295 17.77 13.55 12.36
C PRO A 295 17.82 12.10 12.86
N PRO A 296 17.27 11.82 14.06
CA PRO A 296 17.16 10.46 14.56
C PRO A 296 16.24 9.64 13.65
N ASP A 297 16.36 8.31 13.73
CA ASP A 297 15.44 7.41 13.03
C ASP A 297 14.04 7.49 13.68
N PHE A 298 13.09 8.05 12.93
CA PHE A 298 11.71 8.21 13.39
C PHE A 298 10.85 6.96 13.14
N SER A 299 11.33 5.99 12.34
CA SER A 299 10.50 4.86 11.92
C SER A 299 10.22 3.86 13.03
N GLN A 300 11.12 3.68 14.00
CA GLN A 300 10.90 2.96 15.28
C GLN A 300 9.88 1.81 15.20
N TYR A 301 10.27 0.68 14.58
CA TYR A 301 9.40 -0.48 14.41
C TYR A 301 9.97 -1.74 15.07
N ILE A 302 9.05 -2.62 15.49
CA ILE A 302 9.38 -3.98 15.92
C ILE A 302 9.18 -4.88 14.71
N ASP A 303 10.24 -5.54 14.25
CA ASP A 303 10.17 -6.34 13.03
C ASP A 303 9.23 -7.56 13.18
N LEU A 304 9.40 -8.31 14.26
CA LEU A 304 8.68 -9.56 14.50
C LEU A 304 8.40 -9.74 15.99
N ALA A 305 7.16 -10.08 16.34
CA ALA A 305 6.82 -10.65 17.64
C ALA A 305 6.29 -12.07 17.47
N SER A 306 6.40 -12.90 18.51
CA SER A 306 5.80 -14.23 18.54
C SER A 306 4.87 -14.36 19.74
N LEU A 307 3.64 -14.83 19.50
CA LEU A 307 2.64 -15.08 20.54
C LEU A 307 2.75 -16.53 21.00
N PRO A 308 3.31 -16.80 22.20
CA PRO A 308 3.45 -18.16 22.68
C PRO A 308 2.10 -18.76 23.06
N LYS A 309 2.01 -20.09 22.96
CA LYS A 309 0.79 -20.87 23.20
C LYS A 309 0.08 -20.55 24.52
N HIS A 310 0.82 -20.39 25.61
CA HIS A 310 0.23 -20.14 26.94
C HIS A 310 -0.48 -18.77 27.05
N LYS A 311 -0.16 -17.82 26.17
CA LYS A 311 -0.88 -16.54 26.08
C LYS A 311 -2.07 -16.63 25.15
N LEU A 312 -2.05 -17.56 24.20
CA LEU A 312 -3.16 -17.78 23.27
C LEU A 312 -4.36 -18.33 24.03
N ARG A 313 -5.51 -17.64 23.98
CA ARG A 313 -6.73 -18.00 24.73
C ARG A 313 -6.50 -18.19 26.24
N ALA A 314 -5.67 -17.36 26.87
CA ALA A 314 -5.47 -17.43 28.34
C ALA A 314 -6.79 -17.32 29.13
N GLY A 315 -7.80 -16.63 28.59
CA GLY A 315 -9.15 -16.56 29.14
C GLY A 315 -10.13 -17.62 28.60
N GLY A 316 -9.71 -18.59 27.80
CA GLY A 316 -10.56 -19.71 27.35
C GLY A 316 -11.65 -19.37 26.31
N GLY A 317 -11.83 -18.10 25.91
CA GLY A 317 -12.77 -17.66 24.89
C GLY A 317 -12.22 -17.74 23.46
N ARG A 318 -12.82 -16.99 22.54
CA ARG A 318 -12.52 -16.99 21.09
C ARG A 318 -11.27 -16.20 20.76
N ILE A 319 -10.74 -16.42 19.56
CA ILE A 319 -9.75 -15.52 18.95
C ILE A 319 -10.43 -14.80 17.78
N VAL A 320 -10.37 -13.48 17.80
CA VAL A 320 -11.04 -12.61 16.84
C VAL A 320 -9.98 -11.80 16.11
N PHE A 321 -9.79 -12.09 14.82
CA PHE A 321 -8.95 -11.28 13.94
C PHE A 321 -9.81 -10.22 13.26
N VAL A 322 -9.41 -8.94 13.27
CA VAL A 322 -10.17 -7.86 12.63
C VAL A 322 -9.36 -7.15 11.54
N GLY A 323 -10.05 -6.82 10.43
CA GLY A 323 -9.51 -6.04 9.30
C GLY A 323 -9.21 -4.57 9.64
N ASP A 324 -8.84 -3.79 8.63
CA ASP A 324 -8.52 -2.36 8.75
C ASP A 324 -9.70 -1.55 9.33
N ILE A 325 -9.45 -0.87 10.45
CA ILE A 325 -10.49 -0.13 11.20
C ILE A 325 -10.53 1.34 10.79
N HIS A 326 -9.38 1.97 10.48
CA HIS A 326 -9.28 3.35 10.01
C HIS A 326 -10.08 4.38 10.83
N GLY A 327 -9.95 4.38 12.16
CA GLY A 327 -10.65 5.36 13.00
C GLY A 327 -12.18 5.20 13.07
N MET A 328 -12.74 4.08 12.59
CA MET A 328 -14.18 3.79 12.59
C MET A 328 -14.67 3.21 13.93
N ASP A 329 -14.59 4.01 15.01
CA ASP A 329 -14.98 3.63 16.39
C ASP A 329 -16.38 3.01 16.50
N LYS A 330 -17.38 3.64 15.84
CA LYS A 330 -18.76 3.13 15.84
C LYS A 330 -18.85 1.73 15.24
N SER A 331 -18.16 1.49 14.14
CA SER A 331 -18.14 0.19 13.45
C SER A 331 -17.45 -0.87 14.31
N LEU A 332 -16.33 -0.54 14.94
CA LEU A 332 -15.62 -1.44 15.86
C LEU A 332 -16.55 -1.85 17.03
N LYS A 333 -17.19 -0.88 17.70
CA LYS A 333 -18.12 -1.18 18.80
C LYS A 333 -19.31 -2.00 18.35
N LYS A 334 -19.84 -1.74 17.15
CA LYS A 334 -20.93 -2.54 16.57
C LYS A 334 -20.49 -3.98 16.32
N LEU A 335 -19.26 -4.19 15.85
CA LEU A 335 -18.68 -5.53 15.66
C LEU A 335 -18.50 -6.25 17.01
N LEU A 336 -17.88 -5.61 18.00
CA LEU A 336 -17.71 -6.19 19.34
C LEU A 336 -19.04 -6.54 19.99
N LYS A 337 -20.06 -5.69 19.82
CA LYS A 337 -21.42 -5.97 20.27
C LYS A 337 -22.05 -7.16 19.54
N LYS A 338 -21.91 -7.24 18.20
CA LYS A 338 -22.42 -8.37 17.40
C LYS A 338 -21.77 -9.69 17.82
N LEU A 339 -20.49 -9.65 18.21
CA LEU A 339 -19.78 -10.81 18.72
C LEU A 339 -20.14 -11.19 20.16
N ASN A 340 -20.83 -10.31 20.90
CA ASN A 340 -20.90 -10.39 22.36
C ASN A 340 -19.48 -10.58 22.96
N PHE A 341 -18.55 -9.72 22.55
CA PHE A 341 -17.13 -9.86 22.85
C PHE A 341 -16.85 -9.69 24.35
N ASP A 342 -16.18 -10.67 24.95
CA ASP A 342 -15.80 -10.65 26.36
C ASP A 342 -14.28 -10.48 26.51
N ALA A 343 -13.83 -9.30 26.95
CA ALA A 343 -12.41 -8.99 27.08
C ALA A 343 -11.66 -9.81 28.14
N ASN A 344 -12.37 -10.51 29.04
CA ASN A 344 -11.72 -11.40 30.02
C ASN A 344 -11.42 -12.78 29.44
N HIS A 345 -12.16 -13.19 28.41
CA HIS A 345 -12.11 -14.55 27.88
C HIS A 345 -11.69 -14.60 26.41
N ASP A 346 -12.24 -13.72 25.59
CA ASP A 346 -11.91 -13.56 24.16
C ASP A 346 -10.61 -12.76 23.97
N MET A 347 -9.92 -13.02 22.86
CA MET A 347 -8.74 -12.29 22.42
C MET A 347 -9.02 -11.60 21.09
N LEU A 348 -8.67 -10.31 20.98
CA LEU A 348 -8.76 -9.56 19.73
C LEU A 348 -7.36 -9.29 19.15
N ILE A 349 -7.20 -9.52 17.84
CA ILE A 349 -5.98 -9.28 17.08
C ILE A 349 -6.32 -8.47 15.82
N HIS A 350 -5.86 -7.22 15.70
CA HIS A 350 -6.11 -6.42 14.48
C HIS A 350 -4.99 -6.56 13.44
N THR A 351 -5.34 -6.39 12.17
CA THR A 351 -4.41 -6.47 11.03
C THR A 351 -3.71 -5.15 10.69
N GLY A 352 -3.93 -4.10 11.47
CA GLY A 352 -3.26 -2.80 11.32
C GLY A 352 -4.19 -1.75 10.72
N ASP A 353 -3.66 -0.57 10.41
CA ASP A 353 -4.40 0.57 9.88
C ASP A 353 -5.63 0.88 10.74
N ILE A 354 -5.38 1.07 12.03
CA ILE A 354 -6.41 1.32 13.04
C ILE A 354 -6.76 2.81 13.16
N ILE A 355 -5.91 3.69 12.63
CA ILE A 355 -6.09 5.15 12.59
C ILE A 355 -6.13 5.68 11.15
N LEU A 356 -6.35 7.00 11.04
CA LEU A 356 -6.46 7.79 9.80
C LEU A 356 -7.67 7.43 8.93
N LYS A 357 -7.98 8.32 7.99
CA LYS A 357 -9.11 8.28 7.04
C LYS A 357 -10.50 8.42 7.68
N GLY A 358 -10.78 7.70 8.78
CA GLY A 358 -12.04 7.82 9.50
C GLY A 358 -12.00 8.82 10.66
N PRO A 359 -13.17 9.14 11.22
CA PRO A 359 -13.36 10.35 12.03
C PRO A 359 -12.80 10.27 13.45
N GLN A 360 -12.53 9.06 13.99
CA GLN A 360 -12.35 8.85 15.43
C GLN A 360 -11.14 7.97 15.79
N SER A 361 -9.99 8.21 15.15
CA SER A 361 -8.72 7.49 15.37
C SER A 361 -8.36 7.23 16.85
N ARG A 362 -8.43 8.26 17.71
CA ARG A 362 -8.08 8.10 19.14
C ARG A 362 -9.07 7.21 19.91
N LYS A 363 -10.36 7.26 19.57
CA LYS A 363 -11.37 6.42 20.23
C LYS A 363 -11.19 4.94 19.88
N VAL A 364 -10.78 4.65 18.65
CA VAL A 364 -10.40 3.29 18.26
C VAL A 364 -9.24 2.78 19.10
N ILE A 365 -8.17 3.55 19.26
CA ILE A 365 -7.03 3.15 20.12
C ILE A 365 -7.49 2.93 21.56
N GLN A 366 -8.33 3.81 22.11
CA GLN A 366 -8.85 3.67 23.47
C GLN A 366 -9.68 2.40 23.64
N GLU A 367 -10.51 2.06 22.67
CA GLU A 367 -11.31 0.83 22.67
C GLU A 367 -10.42 -0.42 22.58
N LEU A 368 -9.39 -0.39 21.72
CA LEU A 368 -8.42 -1.47 21.58
C LEU A 368 -7.60 -1.68 22.87
N LEU A 369 -7.17 -0.60 23.52
CA LEU A 369 -6.53 -0.65 24.84
C LEU A 369 -7.46 -1.22 25.91
N ARG A 370 -8.74 -0.80 25.91
CA ARG A 370 -9.77 -1.26 26.86
C ARG A 370 -9.96 -2.78 26.80
N VAL A 371 -9.91 -3.35 25.61
CA VAL A 371 -10.07 -4.80 25.40
C VAL A 371 -8.74 -5.57 25.33
N ASN A 372 -7.62 -4.90 25.66
CA ASN A 372 -6.27 -5.46 25.61
C ASN A 372 -5.95 -6.13 24.25
N ALA A 373 -6.34 -5.47 23.16
CA ALA A 373 -6.16 -5.98 21.80
C ALA A 373 -4.68 -6.04 21.40
N LEU A 374 -4.29 -7.15 20.78
CA LEU A 374 -3.03 -7.27 20.06
C LEU A 374 -3.22 -6.84 18.59
N GLY A 375 -2.12 -6.75 17.85
CA GLY A 375 -2.20 -6.53 16.41
C GLY A 375 -0.85 -6.36 15.76
N VAL A 376 -0.88 -5.92 14.51
CA VAL A 376 0.32 -5.57 13.73
C VAL A 376 0.24 -4.13 13.25
N ARG A 377 1.40 -3.58 12.88
CA ARG A 377 1.57 -2.22 12.38
C ARG A 377 1.06 -2.09 10.94
N GLY A 378 0.13 -1.17 10.70
CA GLY A 378 -0.25 -0.74 9.35
C GLY A 378 0.55 0.44 8.81
N ASN A 379 0.44 0.70 7.51
CA ASN A 379 1.21 1.77 6.88
C ASN A 379 0.69 3.17 7.24
N GLN A 380 -0.58 3.33 7.57
CA GLN A 380 -1.11 4.58 8.10
C GLN A 380 -0.67 4.79 9.55
N ASP A 381 -0.69 3.72 10.35
CA ASP A 381 -0.19 3.75 11.73
C ASP A 381 1.27 4.22 11.77
N GLN A 382 2.09 3.71 10.83
CA GLN A 382 3.50 4.03 10.70
C GLN A 382 3.75 5.53 10.46
N LYS A 383 2.98 6.18 9.58
CA LYS A 383 3.15 7.62 9.30
C LYS A 383 2.91 8.49 10.53
N VAL A 384 1.96 8.10 11.38
CA VAL A 384 1.66 8.83 12.62
C VAL A 384 2.78 8.64 13.64
N VAL A 385 3.37 7.45 13.73
CA VAL A 385 4.53 7.20 14.59
C VAL A 385 5.71 8.07 14.18
N GLU A 386 6.02 8.10 12.89
CA GLU A 386 7.15 8.86 12.39
C GLU A 386 6.97 10.36 12.65
N TRP A 387 5.77 10.89 12.38
CA TRP A 387 5.44 12.28 12.73
C TRP A 387 5.57 12.55 14.23
N ARG A 388 5.13 11.62 15.07
CA ARG A 388 5.23 11.76 16.52
C ARG A 388 6.69 11.79 16.97
N GLY A 389 7.53 10.91 16.44
CA GLY A 389 8.97 10.91 16.69
C GLY A 389 9.64 12.23 16.30
N TRP A 390 9.30 12.79 15.13
CA TRP A 390 9.81 14.09 14.71
C TRP A 390 9.34 15.23 15.62
N ILE A 391 8.06 15.23 16.02
CA ILE A 391 7.52 16.23 16.96
C ILE A 391 8.25 16.17 18.30
N GLU A 392 8.43 14.98 18.87
CA GLU A 392 9.13 14.80 20.16
C GLU A 392 10.59 15.21 20.07
N TRP A 393 11.27 14.89 18.97
CA TRP A 393 12.62 15.37 18.71
C TRP A 393 12.68 16.90 18.65
N VAL A 394 11.81 17.56 17.87
CA VAL A 394 11.78 19.03 17.84
C VAL A 394 11.50 19.61 19.23
N LEU A 395 10.56 19.04 19.98
CA LEU A 395 10.22 19.51 21.33
C LEU A 395 11.34 19.34 22.35
N SER A 396 12.29 18.42 22.12
CA SER A 396 13.47 18.23 22.97
C SER A 396 14.61 19.20 22.65
N GLN A 397 14.60 19.85 21.49
CA GLN A 397 15.63 20.81 21.09
C GLN A 397 15.38 22.22 21.66
N ASP A 398 16.45 22.97 21.86
CA ASP A 398 16.40 24.37 22.29
C ASP A 398 15.59 25.24 21.32
N GLY A 399 14.60 25.95 21.86
CA GLY A 399 13.69 26.79 21.07
C GLY A 399 12.67 26.02 20.22
N GLY A 400 12.63 24.69 20.28
CA GLY A 400 11.69 23.86 19.54
C GLY A 400 10.23 24.09 19.93
N LYS A 401 9.94 24.11 21.24
CA LYS A 401 8.60 24.40 21.79
C LYS A 401 8.00 25.73 21.27
N PRO A 402 8.68 26.89 21.43
CA PRO A 402 8.12 28.16 20.95
C PRO A 402 8.04 28.21 19.41
N TRP A 403 8.97 27.59 18.68
CA TRP A 403 8.89 27.53 17.23
C TRP A 403 7.71 26.70 16.74
N LEU A 404 7.50 25.50 17.31
CA LEU A 404 6.41 24.62 16.90
C LEU A 404 5.05 25.30 17.14
N LYS A 405 4.88 25.92 18.33
CA LYS A 405 3.68 26.71 18.66
C LYS A 405 3.45 27.86 17.66
N LYS A 406 4.52 28.53 17.20
CA LYS A 406 4.42 29.58 16.18
C LYS A 406 3.99 29.03 14.83
N MET A 407 4.54 27.88 14.41
CA MET A 407 4.17 27.23 13.15
C MET A 407 2.72 26.73 13.17
N GLU A 408 2.30 26.10 14.26
CA GLU A 408 0.91 25.63 14.45
C GLU A 408 -0.10 26.80 14.39
N LYS A 409 0.22 27.94 15.02
CA LYS A 409 -0.60 29.16 14.88
C LYS A 409 -0.72 29.64 13.44
N ARG A 410 0.35 29.50 12.66
CA ARG A 410 0.34 29.87 11.24
C ARG A 410 -0.53 28.91 10.42
N VAL A 411 -0.45 27.62 10.69
CA VAL A 411 -1.33 26.61 10.07
C VAL A 411 -2.80 26.97 10.32
N GLU A 412 -3.16 27.26 11.57
CA GLU A 412 -4.53 27.65 11.94
C GLU A 412 -5.00 28.93 11.21
N ALA A 413 -4.12 29.92 11.10
CA ALA A 413 -4.43 31.18 10.42
C ALA A 413 -4.67 31.02 8.90
N LEU A 414 -4.05 30.01 8.27
CA LEU A 414 -4.12 29.82 6.82
C LEU A 414 -5.40 29.13 6.35
N LYS A 415 -6.17 28.49 7.25
CA LYS A 415 -7.41 27.70 7.00
C LYS A 415 -7.28 26.53 6.00
N LYS A 416 -6.62 26.72 4.86
CA LYS A 416 -6.31 25.71 3.84
C LYS A 416 -4.86 25.88 3.37
N LEU A 417 -4.05 24.84 3.57
CA LEU A 417 -2.64 24.85 3.21
C LEU A 417 -2.44 24.52 1.72
N THR A 418 -1.59 25.30 1.06
CA THR A 418 -1.19 25.08 -0.34
C THR A 418 0.13 24.31 -0.44
N LYS A 419 0.50 23.89 -1.67
CA LYS A 419 1.80 23.28 -1.93
C LYS A 419 2.97 24.19 -1.52
N ASP A 420 2.82 25.50 -1.70
CA ASP A 420 3.88 26.46 -1.37
C ASP A 420 3.98 26.72 0.13
N ASP A 421 2.87 26.64 0.86
CA ASP A 421 2.90 26.66 2.33
C ASP A 421 3.70 25.46 2.87
N TYR A 422 3.47 24.25 2.37
CA TYR A 422 4.24 23.08 2.79
C TYR A 422 5.73 23.22 2.46
N LYS A 423 6.09 23.72 1.28
CA LYS A 423 7.50 24.03 0.93
C LYS A 423 8.08 25.06 1.90
N TRP A 424 7.31 26.09 2.26
CA TRP A 424 7.72 27.12 3.20
C TRP A 424 7.98 26.53 4.59
N PHE A 425 7.07 25.69 5.11
CA PHE A 425 7.27 25.01 6.40
C PHE A 425 8.51 24.13 6.39
N LYS A 426 8.73 23.36 5.32
CA LYS A 426 9.97 22.57 5.14
C LYS A 426 11.21 23.43 5.21
N LYS A 427 11.25 24.55 4.48
CA LYS A 427 12.37 25.50 4.49
C LYS A 427 12.58 26.14 5.87
N ALA A 428 11.49 26.53 6.54
CA ALA A 428 11.53 27.11 7.87
C ALA A 428 12.07 26.12 8.92
N ALA A 429 11.70 24.86 8.82
CA ALA A 429 12.18 23.79 9.71
C ALA A 429 13.65 23.46 9.44
N ALA A 430 14.03 23.31 8.16
CA ALA A 430 15.42 23.09 7.75
C ALA A 430 16.37 24.21 8.20
N ALA A 431 15.92 25.47 8.18
CA ALA A 431 16.69 26.62 8.68
C ALA A 431 17.01 26.55 10.18
N LYS A 432 16.29 25.71 10.93
CA LYS A 432 16.54 25.42 12.36
C LYS A 432 17.27 24.09 12.59
N GLY A 433 17.64 23.38 11.52
CA GLY A 433 18.19 22.03 11.61
C GLY A 433 17.15 20.93 11.80
N TRP A 434 15.85 21.25 11.73
CA TRP A 434 14.74 20.33 11.94
C TRP A 434 14.08 19.92 10.62
N SER A 435 14.90 19.45 9.68
CA SER A 435 14.42 19.08 8.35
C SER A 435 13.23 18.12 8.43
N ILE A 436 12.17 18.45 7.70
CA ILE A 436 10.98 17.60 7.55
C ILE A 436 11.21 16.68 6.36
N PRO A 437 11.07 15.35 6.51
CA PRO A 437 11.28 14.39 5.42
C PRO A 437 10.43 14.64 4.17
N ASP A 438 10.84 14.03 3.06
CA ASP A 438 10.08 14.11 1.82
C ASP A 438 8.74 13.37 1.88
N GLY A 439 7.73 13.94 1.21
CA GLY A 439 6.34 13.49 1.30
C GLY A 439 5.57 13.96 2.54
N TRP A 440 6.24 14.44 3.59
CA TRP A 440 5.58 14.90 4.82
C TRP A 440 5.03 16.31 4.69
N LYS A 441 3.78 16.52 5.15
CA LYS A 441 3.05 17.78 5.09
C LYS A 441 2.75 18.31 6.50
N PHE A 442 3.53 19.29 6.95
CA PHE A 442 3.33 19.90 8.27
C PHE A 442 1.92 20.50 8.41
N GLY A 443 1.21 20.18 9.50
CA GLY A 443 -0.15 20.67 9.73
C GLY A 443 -1.23 19.95 8.92
N ASP A 444 -0.92 18.79 8.31
CA ASP A 444 -1.95 17.92 7.76
C ASP A 444 -2.65 17.09 8.85
N GLU A 445 -3.61 16.26 8.44
CA GLU A 445 -4.34 15.39 9.36
C GLU A 445 -3.40 14.46 10.14
N ILE A 446 -2.37 13.91 9.50
CA ILE A 446 -1.41 12.97 10.09
C ILE A 446 -0.63 13.67 11.20
N TYR A 447 -0.11 14.86 10.93
CA TYR A 447 0.54 15.71 11.91
C TYR A 447 -0.38 15.99 13.11
N HIS A 448 -1.63 16.39 12.85
CA HIS A 448 -2.57 16.72 13.93
C HIS A 448 -2.98 15.51 14.78
N ILE A 449 -3.05 14.32 14.21
CA ILE A 449 -3.26 13.09 15.00
C ILE A 449 -2.03 12.82 15.85
N ALA A 450 -0.83 12.77 15.25
CA ALA A 450 0.43 12.54 15.96
C ALA A 450 0.61 13.52 17.13
N ARG A 451 0.33 14.80 16.90
CA ARG A 451 0.41 15.87 17.90
C ARG A 451 -0.55 15.68 19.08
N ARG A 452 -1.74 15.11 18.85
CA ARG A 452 -2.83 14.96 19.83
C ARG A 452 -2.86 13.60 20.54
N LEU A 453 -2.10 12.62 20.06
CA LEU A 453 -2.00 11.32 20.74
C LEU A 453 -1.44 11.51 22.16
N LYS A 454 -2.06 10.82 23.12
CA LYS A 454 -1.51 10.67 24.46
C LYS A 454 -0.32 9.70 24.44
N THR A 455 0.50 9.76 25.49
CA THR A 455 1.67 8.88 25.63
C THR A 455 1.26 7.41 25.57
N GLU A 456 0.20 7.01 26.27
CA GLU A 456 -0.24 5.60 26.32
C GLU A 456 -0.74 5.11 24.96
N GLU A 457 -1.47 5.97 24.23
CA GLU A 457 -1.96 5.69 22.88
C GLU A 457 -0.79 5.56 21.88
N TYR A 458 0.24 6.39 22.03
CA TYR A 458 1.46 6.31 21.23
C TYR A 458 2.31 5.08 21.56
N GLN A 459 2.43 4.73 22.84
CA GLN A 459 3.11 3.51 23.27
C GLN A 459 2.41 2.25 22.76
N TYR A 460 1.07 2.24 22.74
CA TYR A 460 0.31 1.17 22.10
C TYR A 460 0.72 1.00 20.65
N LEU A 461 0.72 2.09 19.88
CA LEU A 461 1.19 2.09 18.51
C LEU A 461 2.62 1.53 18.45
N LEU A 462 3.61 2.10 19.15
CA LEU A 462 5.01 1.63 19.19
C LEU A 462 5.17 0.13 19.50
N SER A 463 4.27 -0.45 20.30
CA SER A 463 4.32 -1.87 20.67
C SER A 463 3.90 -2.83 19.54
N LEU A 464 3.27 -2.33 18.47
CA LEU A 464 2.79 -3.15 17.37
C LEU A 464 3.94 -3.58 16.45
N PRO A 465 4.17 -4.90 16.28
CA PRO A 465 5.16 -5.42 15.35
C PRO A 465 4.67 -5.36 13.90
N THR A 466 5.58 -5.40 12.94
CA THR A 466 5.23 -5.49 11.50
C THR A 466 4.77 -6.90 11.10
N ALA A 467 5.15 -7.92 11.88
CA ALA A 467 4.65 -9.28 11.77
C ALA A 467 4.42 -9.89 13.16
N LEU A 468 3.29 -10.59 13.33
CA LEU A 468 2.96 -11.36 14.52
C LEU A 468 2.88 -12.85 14.16
N HIS A 469 3.84 -13.61 14.65
CA HIS A 469 3.91 -15.05 14.46
C HIS A 469 3.18 -15.79 15.58
N ILE A 470 2.28 -16.72 15.24
CA ILE A 470 1.50 -17.51 16.19
C ILE A 470 1.78 -19.00 15.93
N PRO A 471 2.87 -19.56 16.52
CA PRO A 471 3.32 -20.92 16.22
C PRO A 471 2.25 -21.99 16.50
N SER A 472 1.47 -21.82 17.56
CA SER A 472 0.40 -22.76 17.91
C SER A 472 -0.76 -22.77 16.91
N LEU A 473 -0.91 -21.74 16.08
CA LEU A 473 -1.89 -21.70 15.00
C LEU A 473 -1.27 -21.94 13.62
N HIS A 474 0.06 -22.08 13.52
CA HIS A 474 0.79 -22.09 12.26
C HIS A 474 0.38 -20.92 11.36
N THR A 475 0.33 -19.74 11.98
CA THR A 475 -0.24 -18.53 11.39
C THR A 475 0.68 -17.34 11.58
N VAL A 476 0.76 -16.50 10.56
CA VAL A 476 1.43 -15.20 10.61
C VAL A 476 0.39 -14.11 10.31
N VAL A 477 0.33 -13.11 11.17
CA VAL A 477 -0.44 -11.88 10.91
C VAL A 477 0.53 -10.81 10.42
N VAL A 478 0.18 -10.15 9.32
CA VAL A 478 0.90 -8.99 8.74
C VAL A 478 -0.13 -8.01 8.22
N HIS A 479 0.24 -6.74 8.01
CA HIS A 479 -0.74 -5.78 7.53
C HIS A 479 -1.09 -5.99 6.05
N ALA A 480 -0.10 -6.14 5.17
CA ALA A 480 -0.33 -6.28 3.74
C ALA A 480 -0.02 -7.69 3.22
N GLY A 481 1.16 -8.24 3.50
CA GLY A 481 1.53 -9.58 3.02
C GLY A 481 2.99 -9.99 3.23
N ILE A 482 3.27 -11.25 2.94
CA ILE A 482 4.62 -11.84 2.87
C ILE A 482 4.71 -12.81 1.69
N LEU A 483 5.91 -13.01 1.14
CA LEU A 483 6.14 -13.94 0.04
C LEU A 483 6.40 -15.37 0.56
N PRO A 484 5.94 -16.41 -0.16
CA PRO A 484 6.23 -17.80 0.17
C PRO A 484 7.61 -18.26 -0.36
N MET A 485 8.23 -17.48 -1.23
CA MET A 485 9.52 -17.77 -1.86
C MET A 485 10.22 -16.47 -2.28
N ASP A 486 11.54 -16.50 -2.45
CA ASP A 486 12.31 -15.41 -3.07
C ASP A 486 12.06 -15.41 -4.60
N PRO A 487 11.48 -14.33 -5.18
CA PRO A 487 11.23 -14.22 -6.62
C PRO A 487 12.48 -14.33 -7.50
N GLN A 488 13.67 -14.12 -6.93
CA GLN A 488 14.95 -14.13 -7.67
C GLN A 488 15.63 -15.51 -7.68
N ARG A 489 15.00 -16.55 -7.15
CA ARG A 489 15.59 -17.88 -7.02
C ARG A 489 14.65 -18.95 -7.55
N LYS A 490 15.24 -19.96 -8.19
CA LYS A 490 14.54 -21.20 -8.58
C LYS A 490 13.89 -21.86 -7.37
N ILE A 491 12.84 -22.64 -7.63
CA ILE A 491 12.04 -23.28 -6.59
C ILE A 491 12.85 -24.30 -5.75
N ASP A 492 13.83 -24.96 -6.35
CA ASP A 492 14.66 -26.00 -5.72
C ASP A 492 15.94 -25.44 -5.06
N SER A 493 16.15 -24.11 -5.11
CA SER A 493 17.33 -23.49 -4.53
C SER A 493 17.41 -23.79 -3.03
N PRO A 494 18.59 -24.14 -2.48
CA PRO A 494 18.77 -24.43 -1.05
C PRO A 494 18.64 -23.19 -0.14
N HIS A 495 18.33 -22.03 -0.74
CA HIS A 495 18.00 -20.78 -0.04
C HIS A 495 16.49 -20.49 -0.07
N GLN A 496 15.67 -21.35 -0.69
CA GLN A 496 14.21 -21.24 -0.64
C GLN A 496 13.68 -21.99 0.60
N PRO A 497 13.03 -21.32 1.56
CA PRO A 497 12.62 -21.92 2.82
C PRO A 497 11.68 -23.14 2.71
N LEU A 498 10.92 -23.24 1.62
CA LEU A 498 9.94 -24.30 1.40
C LEU A 498 10.45 -25.44 0.53
N SER A 499 11.66 -25.33 -0.01
CA SER A 499 12.24 -26.33 -0.92
C SER A 499 12.92 -27.50 -0.20
N HIS A 500 13.18 -27.34 1.10
CA HIS A 500 13.83 -28.34 1.94
C HIS A 500 13.34 -28.23 3.39
N PRO A 501 13.43 -29.29 4.19
CA PRO A 501 13.22 -29.20 5.63
C PRO A 501 14.24 -28.26 6.29
N PRO A 502 13.88 -27.54 7.37
CA PRO A 502 14.83 -26.70 8.09
C PRO A 502 16.01 -27.49 8.66
N LYS A 503 17.23 -26.97 8.52
CA LYS A 503 18.43 -27.59 9.09
C LYS A 503 18.40 -27.48 10.61
N SER A 504 18.47 -28.62 11.30
CA SER A 504 18.58 -28.69 12.76
C SER A 504 19.78 -29.56 13.15
N LYS A 505 20.53 -29.12 14.16
CA LYS A 505 21.65 -29.90 14.73
C LYS A 505 21.19 -31.06 15.63
N ASP A 506 19.94 -31.02 16.09
CA ASP A 506 19.34 -32.01 16.99
C ASP A 506 18.12 -32.68 16.34
N ASN A 507 17.78 -33.89 16.80
CA ASN A 507 16.50 -34.57 16.51
C ASN A 507 15.33 -33.77 17.08
N LYS A 508 14.90 -32.76 16.33
CA LYS A 508 13.79 -31.88 16.69
C LYS A 508 12.46 -32.53 16.36
N THR A 509 11.47 -32.29 17.21
CA THR A 509 10.08 -32.67 16.95
C THR A 509 9.57 -31.98 15.68
N GLU A 510 8.58 -32.58 15.01
CA GLU A 510 7.94 -31.97 13.83
C GLU A 510 7.47 -30.53 14.10
N LEU A 511 6.93 -30.28 15.30
CA LEU A 511 6.51 -28.96 15.74
C LEU A 511 7.67 -27.96 15.75
N ALA A 512 8.84 -28.36 16.24
CA ALA A 512 10.01 -27.50 16.28
C ALA A 512 10.57 -27.23 14.88
N LEU A 513 10.52 -28.21 13.97
CA LEU A 513 10.86 -28.00 12.55
C LEU A 513 9.88 -27.04 11.87
N ARG A 514 8.58 -27.17 12.14
CA ARG A 514 7.56 -26.27 11.61
C ARG A 514 7.76 -24.83 12.05
N ASN A 515 8.06 -24.61 13.33
CA ASN A 515 8.40 -23.28 13.84
C ASN A 515 9.65 -22.69 13.15
N LEU A 516 10.66 -23.52 12.85
CA LEU A 516 11.84 -23.06 12.11
C LEU A 516 11.51 -22.68 10.67
N GLN A 517 10.66 -23.45 10.00
CA GLN A 517 10.19 -23.14 8.64
C GLN A 517 9.41 -21.81 8.61
N GLU A 518 8.50 -21.62 9.56
CA GLU A 518 7.70 -20.39 9.69
C GLU A 518 8.59 -19.16 9.91
N LEU A 519 9.64 -19.30 10.73
CA LEU A 519 10.63 -18.23 10.93
C LEU A 519 11.52 -18.01 9.70
N ALA A 520 11.87 -19.07 8.96
CA ALA A 520 12.66 -18.97 7.74
C ALA A 520 11.90 -18.21 6.64
N LEU A 521 10.58 -18.41 6.51
CA LEU A 521 9.73 -17.61 5.62
C LEU A 521 9.84 -16.11 5.91
N LEU A 522 9.97 -15.72 7.19
CA LEU A 522 10.07 -14.32 7.59
C LEU A 522 11.49 -13.74 7.46
N LYS A 523 12.53 -14.56 7.64
CA LYS A 523 13.92 -14.10 7.79
C LYS A 523 14.82 -14.37 6.59
N ASP A 524 14.56 -15.45 5.86
CA ASP A 524 15.46 -15.93 4.82
C ASP A 524 15.05 -15.42 3.43
N ILE A 525 13.80 -14.96 3.29
CA ILE A 525 13.31 -14.27 2.08
C ILE A 525 13.61 -12.78 2.22
N PRO A 526 14.53 -12.19 1.42
CA PRO A 526 14.98 -10.81 1.61
C PRO A 526 13.86 -9.78 1.66
N GLN A 527 12.83 -9.95 0.83
CA GLN A 527 11.68 -9.05 0.74
C GLN A 527 10.84 -9.07 2.03
N ASN A 528 10.76 -10.21 2.74
CA ASN A 528 10.00 -10.32 3.98
C ASN A 528 10.72 -9.67 5.18
N THR A 529 12.03 -9.42 5.06
CA THR A 529 12.82 -8.68 6.06
C THR A 529 12.61 -7.16 5.98
N ASP A 530 12.00 -6.67 4.89
CA ASP A 530 11.67 -5.26 4.72
C ASP A 530 10.28 -4.94 5.34
N PRO A 531 10.22 -4.06 6.35
CA PRO A 531 8.96 -3.58 6.93
C PRO A 531 8.00 -3.00 5.91
N TRP A 532 8.51 -2.29 4.89
CA TRP A 532 7.67 -1.62 3.90
C TRP A 532 6.92 -2.64 3.03
N THR A 533 7.59 -3.73 2.67
CA THR A 533 6.96 -4.88 2.00
C THR A 533 5.81 -5.44 2.84
N LYS A 534 6.04 -5.73 4.13
CA LYS A 534 4.99 -6.26 5.03
C LYS A 534 3.79 -5.33 5.23
N MET A 535 4.00 -4.03 5.11
CA MET A 535 2.96 -3.01 5.29
C MET A 535 2.30 -2.51 3.99
N ASN A 536 2.83 -2.85 2.81
CA ASN A 536 2.34 -2.23 1.58
C ASN A 536 2.26 -3.16 0.36
N MET A 537 2.81 -4.37 0.42
CA MET A 537 2.80 -5.26 -0.73
C MET A 537 1.36 -5.62 -1.15
N ARG A 538 1.13 -5.58 -2.46
CA ARG A 538 -0.13 -6.04 -3.06
C ARG A 538 0.12 -7.10 -4.13
N SER A 539 1.17 -6.92 -4.92
CA SER A 539 1.47 -7.77 -6.06
C SER A 539 2.97 -7.87 -6.34
N ILE A 540 3.30 -8.77 -7.26
CA ILE A 540 4.64 -8.99 -7.80
C ILE A 540 4.57 -8.69 -9.31
N LEU A 541 5.41 -7.75 -9.75
CA LEU A 541 5.44 -7.26 -11.14
C LEU A 541 6.03 -8.31 -12.09
N LYS A 542 5.89 -8.06 -13.40
CA LYS A 542 6.48 -8.90 -14.47
C LYS A 542 8.01 -9.07 -14.35
N ASN A 543 8.70 -8.17 -13.65
CA ASN A 543 10.14 -8.26 -13.39
C ASN A 543 10.51 -8.94 -12.05
N GLY A 544 9.53 -9.52 -11.34
CA GLY A 544 9.72 -10.17 -10.04
C GLY A 544 9.85 -9.22 -8.85
N LYS A 545 9.73 -7.89 -9.05
CA LYS A 545 9.77 -6.91 -7.96
C LYS A 545 8.42 -6.80 -7.26
N ILE A 546 8.48 -6.56 -5.96
CA ILE A 546 7.30 -6.26 -5.15
C ILE A 546 6.73 -4.89 -5.51
N SER A 547 5.42 -4.82 -5.64
CA SER A 547 4.68 -3.59 -5.87
C SER A 547 3.66 -3.30 -4.79
N ARG A 548 3.44 -2.00 -4.58
CA ARG A 548 2.38 -1.42 -3.74
C ARG A 548 1.10 -1.17 -4.54
N ASP A 549 1.18 -1.30 -5.86
CA ASP A 549 0.08 -1.12 -6.79
C ASP A 549 -0.66 -2.44 -7.04
N LYS A 550 -1.73 -2.40 -7.82
CA LYS A 550 -2.55 -3.60 -8.09
C LYS A 550 -2.02 -4.43 -9.26
N ASP A 551 -0.95 -3.98 -9.89
CA ASP A 551 -0.46 -4.52 -11.16
C ASP A 551 0.44 -5.72 -10.94
N GLY A 552 0.33 -6.73 -11.81
CA GLY A 552 1.06 -7.99 -11.65
C GLY A 552 0.32 -9.03 -10.82
N LEU A 553 1.03 -10.09 -10.44
CA LEU A 553 0.44 -11.23 -9.73
C LEU A 553 0.19 -10.87 -8.27
N PRO A 554 -1.04 -10.96 -7.74
CA PRO A 554 -1.27 -10.72 -6.33
C PRO A 554 -0.49 -11.71 -5.46
N TRP A 555 0.19 -11.20 -4.42
CA TRP A 555 1.03 -12.05 -3.58
C TRP A 555 0.21 -13.16 -2.88
N SER A 556 -1.06 -12.89 -2.55
CA SER A 556 -1.94 -13.86 -1.88
C SER A 556 -2.31 -15.04 -2.78
N ASP A 557 -2.34 -14.84 -4.10
CA ASP A 557 -2.59 -15.89 -5.08
C ASP A 557 -1.35 -16.80 -5.18
N LEU A 558 -0.16 -16.21 -5.25
CA LEU A 558 1.10 -16.93 -5.17
C LEU A 558 1.23 -17.72 -3.86
N TRP A 559 0.93 -17.07 -2.72
CA TRP A 559 0.97 -17.71 -1.41
C TRP A 559 0.11 -18.98 -1.38
N HIS A 560 -1.14 -18.87 -1.83
CA HIS A 560 -2.04 -20.01 -1.91
C HIS A 560 -1.50 -21.11 -2.82
N LYS A 561 -0.96 -20.74 -3.99
CA LYS A 561 -0.40 -21.67 -4.97
C LYS A 561 0.77 -22.47 -4.42
N VAL A 562 1.75 -21.79 -3.80
CA VAL A 562 2.96 -22.43 -3.27
C VAL A 562 2.66 -23.28 -2.04
N ILE A 563 1.91 -22.73 -1.08
CA ILE A 563 1.62 -23.44 0.19
C ILE A 563 0.77 -24.69 -0.05
N LYS A 564 -0.05 -24.73 -1.10
CA LYS A 564 -0.80 -25.93 -1.50
C LYS A 564 0.09 -27.15 -1.76
N LEU A 565 1.34 -26.93 -2.16
CA LEU A 565 2.29 -27.99 -2.51
C LEU A 565 2.99 -28.57 -1.27
N CYS A 566 2.90 -27.93 -0.11
CA CYS A 566 3.51 -28.43 1.12
C CYS A 566 2.81 -29.72 1.61
N ASP A 567 3.53 -30.85 1.56
CA ASP A 567 3.00 -32.18 1.93
C ASP A 567 3.74 -32.85 3.11
N GLY A 568 4.55 -32.08 3.82
CA GLY A 568 5.29 -32.48 5.01
C GLY A 568 6.79 -32.68 4.78
N PHE A 569 7.56 -32.70 5.86
CA PHE A 569 9.03 -32.70 5.79
C PHE A 569 9.65 -33.97 5.20
N GLU A 570 8.91 -35.08 5.19
CA GLU A 570 9.35 -36.35 4.61
C GLU A 570 8.98 -36.50 3.13
N ALA A 571 8.24 -35.54 2.58
CA ALA A 571 7.84 -35.59 1.18
C ALA A 571 9.09 -35.59 0.29
N GLN A 572 9.23 -36.64 -0.53
CA GLN A 572 10.20 -36.65 -1.62
C GLN A 572 9.68 -35.67 -2.68
N PRO A 573 10.43 -34.63 -3.11
CA PRO A 573 10.00 -33.77 -4.20
C PRO A 573 9.82 -34.64 -5.44
N ALA A 574 8.56 -34.95 -5.80
CA ALA A 574 8.25 -36.02 -6.74
C ALA A 574 8.65 -35.73 -8.20
N SER A 575 9.27 -34.58 -8.44
CA SER A 575 10.05 -34.23 -9.61
C SER A 575 10.70 -32.89 -9.32
N VAL A 576 12.03 -32.81 -9.37
CA VAL A 576 12.71 -31.51 -9.52
C VAL A 576 12.15 -30.89 -10.79
N SER A 577 11.83 -29.60 -10.75
CA SER A 577 11.48 -28.86 -11.96
C SER A 577 12.54 -29.18 -13.03
N ASN A 578 12.14 -29.82 -14.13
CA ASN A 578 13.03 -30.04 -15.28
C ASN A 578 13.33 -28.73 -16.03
N SER A 579 12.90 -27.59 -15.48
CA SER A 579 13.12 -26.26 -16.03
C SER A 579 14.60 -25.89 -15.98
N THR A 580 15.22 -25.92 -17.15
CA THR A 580 16.48 -25.23 -17.39
C THR A 580 16.30 -23.71 -17.48
N PHE A 581 15.06 -23.19 -17.50
CA PHE A 581 14.76 -21.77 -17.71
C PHE A 581 15.21 -20.93 -16.52
N GLU A 582 16.21 -20.08 -16.75
CA GLU A 582 16.50 -18.96 -15.86
C GLU A 582 15.42 -17.88 -16.05
N PHE A 583 15.12 -17.15 -14.98
CA PHE A 583 14.14 -16.08 -15.05
C PHE A 583 14.62 -14.99 -16.02
N ASN A 584 13.83 -14.73 -17.06
CA ASN A 584 13.99 -13.58 -17.96
C ASN A 584 12.85 -12.58 -17.70
N ALA A 585 13.20 -11.30 -17.53
CA ALA A 585 12.23 -10.24 -17.29
C ALA A 585 11.28 -10.00 -18.48
N GLU A 586 11.68 -10.37 -19.70
CA GLU A 586 10.85 -10.25 -20.91
C GLU A 586 9.72 -11.29 -20.97
N ASP A 587 9.98 -12.50 -20.48
CA ASP A 587 9.00 -13.61 -20.47
C ASP A 587 7.93 -13.43 -19.37
N GLY A 588 8.13 -12.48 -18.46
CA GLY A 588 7.20 -12.19 -17.39
C GLY A 588 7.28 -13.18 -16.22
N TRP A 589 7.49 -12.64 -15.03
CA TRP A 589 7.72 -13.42 -13.81
C TRP A 589 6.60 -14.39 -13.47
N ALA A 590 5.33 -14.00 -13.68
CA ALA A 590 4.21 -14.88 -13.39
C ALA A 590 4.21 -16.13 -14.30
N GLU A 591 4.52 -15.98 -15.59
CA GLU A 591 4.60 -17.10 -16.53
C GLU A 591 5.80 -17.99 -16.25
N TRP A 592 6.95 -17.40 -15.90
CA TRP A 592 8.10 -18.15 -15.42
C TRP A 592 7.74 -18.99 -14.18
N VAL A 593 7.02 -18.42 -13.20
CA VAL A 593 6.51 -19.17 -12.04
C VAL A 593 5.55 -20.29 -12.46
N GLU A 594 4.63 -20.06 -13.40
CA GLU A 594 3.77 -21.15 -13.90
C GLU A 594 4.60 -22.32 -14.45
N ASN A 595 5.66 -22.03 -15.20
CA ASN A 595 6.55 -23.04 -15.77
C ASN A 595 7.43 -23.73 -14.71
N GLU A 596 7.98 -23.00 -13.75
CA GLU A 596 8.79 -23.55 -12.65
C GLU A 596 7.99 -24.53 -11.77
N PHE A 597 6.72 -24.22 -11.53
CA PHE A 597 5.83 -25.07 -10.74
C PHE A 597 5.15 -26.17 -11.57
N LYS A 598 5.32 -26.16 -12.90
CA LYS A 598 4.72 -27.16 -13.79
C LYS A 598 5.30 -28.55 -13.50
N GLY A 599 4.44 -29.46 -13.08
CA GLY A 599 4.84 -30.84 -12.74
C GLY A 599 5.31 -31.04 -11.31
N VAL A 600 5.57 -29.98 -10.55
CA VAL A 600 5.89 -30.08 -9.11
C VAL A 600 4.65 -30.54 -8.35
N LYS A 601 4.66 -31.78 -7.86
CA LYS A 601 3.51 -32.37 -7.14
C LYS A 601 3.51 -32.06 -5.65
N SER A 602 4.69 -31.97 -5.03
CA SER A 602 4.86 -31.79 -3.59
C SER A 602 6.18 -31.09 -3.25
N LEU A 603 6.17 -30.35 -2.16
CA LEU A 603 7.32 -29.71 -1.53
C LEU A 603 7.50 -30.24 -0.09
N PRO A 604 8.75 -30.40 0.39
CA PRO A 604 9.06 -30.93 1.71
C PRO A 604 8.85 -29.90 2.84
N CYS A 605 7.66 -29.32 2.89
CA CYS A 605 7.27 -28.25 3.81
C CYS A 605 5.91 -28.52 4.43
N LYS A 606 5.56 -27.77 5.48
CA LYS A 606 4.23 -27.75 6.10
C LYS A 606 3.48 -26.47 5.77
N ASP A 607 2.16 -26.53 5.84
CA ASP A 607 1.29 -25.39 5.52
C ASP A 607 1.39 -24.25 6.55
N VAL A 608 1.25 -23.01 6.10
CA VAL A 608 1.25 -21.82 6.97
C VAL A 608 0.14 -20.87 6.50
N THR A 609 -0.68 -20.37 7.42
CA THR A 609 -1.76 -19.42 7.11
C THR A 609 -1.28 -17.98 7.31
N VAL A 610 -1.60 -17.09 6.39
CA VAL A 610 -1.37 -15.64 6.56
C VAL A 610 -2.69 -14.91 6.73
N ILE A 611 -2.79 -14.03 7.73
CA ILE A 611 -3.94 -13.14 7.93
C ILE A 611 -3.47 -11.70 7.72
N TYR A 612 -4.22 -10.94 6.93
CA TYR A 612 -3.81 -9.60 6.51
C TYR A 612 -4.99 -8.67 6.21
N GLY A 613 -4.67 -7.39 6.06
CA GLY A 613 -5.57 -6.28 5.73
C GLY A 613 -5.17 -5.57 4.43
N HIS A 614 -5.16 -4.22 4.42
CA HIS A 614 -4.56 -3.34 3.41
C HIS A 614 -5.19 -3.26 2.00
N THR A 615 -5.94 -4.28 1.56
CA THR A 615 -6.40 -4.42 0.16
C THR A 615 -7.93 -4.30 0.02
N ALA A 616 -8.54 -3.24 0.56
CA ALA A 616 -9.97 -2.93 0.48
C ALA A 616 -10.58 -3.08 -0.93
N SER A 617 -9.79 -2.77 -1.98
CA SER A 617 -10.26 -2.85 -3.36
C SER A 617 -10.60 -4.25 -3.84
N LYS A 618 -10.06 -5.29 -3.19
CA LYS A 618 -10.42 -6.69 -3.47
C LYS A 618 -11.66 -7.14 -2.70
N GLY A 619 -12.13 -6.33 -1.73
CA GLY A 619 -13.16 -6.77 -0.80
C GLY A 619 -12.67 -7.94 0.06
N LEU A 620 -13.59 -8.83 0.41
CA LEU A 620 -13.30 -9.99 1.23
C LEU A 620 -12.49 -11.02 0.42
N ASP A 621 -11.21 -11.24 0.76
CA ASP A 621 -10.30 -12.16 0.04
C ASP A 621 -9.95 -13.37 0.91
N ILE A 622 -10.83 -14.37 0.95
CA ILE A 622 -10.65 -15.57 1.78
C ILE A 622 -10.23 -16.75 0.91
N LYS A 623 -8.96 -17.15 1.05
CA LYS A 623 -8.40 -18.39 0.49
C LYS A 623 -8.02 -19.35 1.60
N LYS A 624 -7.77 -20.63 1.30
CA LYS A 624 -7.46 -21.65 2.33
C LYS A 624 -6.32 -21.26 3.29
N TRP A 625 -5.20 -20.76 2.75
CA TRP A 625 -3.98 -20.40 3.49
C TRP A 625 -3.69 -18.88 3.55
N SER A 626 -4.60 -18.03 3.06
CA SER A 626 -4.46 -16.57 3.15
C SER A 626 -5.83 -15.91 3.40
N LYS A 627 -5.91 -15.02 4.38
CA LYS A 627 -7.16 -14.39 4.86
C LYS A 627 -7.04 -12.86 4.81
N GLY A 628 -7.56 -12.25 3.75
CA GLY A 628 -7.65 -10.80 3.60
C GLY A 628 -8.95 -10.26 4.22
N LEU A 629 -8.83 -9.44 5.27
CA LEU A 629 -9.95 -8.97 6.07
C LEU A 629 -10.34 -7.50 5.82
N ASP A 630 -9.51 -6.75 5.09
CA ASP A 630 -9.85 -5.37 4.71
C ASP A 630 -10.95 -5.36 3.64
N THR A 631 -12.14 -4.98 4.08
CA THR A 631 -13.38 -4.95 3.30
C THR A 631 -13.86 -3.51 3.07
N GLY A 632 -12.98 -2.53 3.31
CA GLY A 632 -13.25 -1.13 3.02
C GLY A 632 -14.20 -0.46 4.01
N CYS A 633 -14.11 -0.76 5.31
CA CYS A 633 -14.98 -0.17 6.33
C CYS A 633 -15.02 1.37 6.28
N VAL A 634 -13.87 2.00 6.04
CA VAL A 634 -13.78 3.46 5.92
C VAL A 634 -14.54 4.04 4.73
N TYR A 635 -14.86 3.22 3.74
CA TYR A 635 -15.65 3.58 2.56
C TYR A 635 -17.14 3.24 2.72
N ASN A 636 -17.64 3.22 3.97
CA ASN A 636 -19.02 2.86 4.32
C ASN A 636 -19.44 1.43 3.87
N LEU A 637 -18.46 0.55 3.63
CA LEU A 637 -18.69 -0.87 3.31
C LEU A 637 -18.78 -1.69 4.61
N GLN A 638 -17.95 -2.72 4.78
CA GLN A 638 -18.04 -3.64 5.91
C GLN A 638 -16.76 -3.61 6.76
N LEU A 639 -16.91 -3.80 8.07
CA LEU A 639 -15.82 -4.19 8.96
C LEU A 639 -15.94 -5.70 9.19
N THR A 640 -14.85 -6.41 8.92
CA THR A 640 -14.83 -7.86 8.93
C THR A 640 -13.95 -8.39 10.06
N ALA A 641 -14.45 -9.44 10.72
CA ALA A 641 -13.67 -10.28 11.60
C ALA A 641 -13.67 -11.75 11.18
N LEU A 642 -12.54 -12.42 11.37
CA LEU A 642 -12.41 -13.87 11.38
C LEU A 642 -12.37 -14.36 12.83
N VAL A 643 -13.32 -15.22 13.19
CA VAL A 643 -13.50 -15.75 14.53
C VAL A 643 -13.12 -17.23 14.57
N LEU A 644 -12.23 -17.59 15.49
CA LEU A 644 -11.79 -18.97 15.75
C LEU A 644 -12.21 -19.42 17.16
N GLY A 645 -12.70 -20.65 17.27
CA GLY A 645 -13.17 -21.24 18.52
C GLY A 645 -14.60 -20.84 18.89
N LYS A 646 -15.02 -21.25 20.09
CA LYS A 646 -16.35 -21.02 20.66
C LYS A 646 -16.31 -19.97 21.76
N ALA A 647 -17.43 -19.27 21.95
CA ALA A 647 -17.62 -18.38 23.09
C ALA A 647 -17.38 -19.13 24.42
N TRP A 648 -16.85 -18.42 25.41
CA TRP A 648 -16.64 -18.98 26.73
C TRP A 648 -17.97 -19.25 27.44
N LYS A 649 -18.08 -20.37 28.16
CA LYS A 649 -19.25 -20.75 28.97
C LYS A 649 -18.81 -21.18 30.37
N ALA A 650 -19.44 -20.60 31.39
CA ALA A 650 -19.24 -20.95 32.79
C ALA A 650 -19.59 -22.45 33.01
N GLY A 651 -18.60 -23.27 33.39
CA GLY A 651 -18.72 -24.73 33.52
C GLY A 651 -17.85 -25.53 32.54
N SER A 652 -17.30 -24.89 31.51
CA SER A 652 -16.21 -25.48 30.72
C SER A 652 -14.96 -25.51 31.61
N SER A 653 -14.57 -26.69 32.11
CA SER A 653 -13.36 -26.86 32.94
C SER A 653 -12.17 -26.16 32.29
N ALA A 654 -11.33 -25.53 33.13
CA ALA A 654 -10.11 -24.85 32.74
C ALA A 654 -9.40 -25.61 31.62
N ILE A 655 -9.44 -25.05 30.40
CA ILE A 655 -8.85 -25.67 29.22
C ILE A 655 -7.38 -25.84 29.53
N ASN A 656 -6.91 -27.08 29.59
CA ASN A 656 -5.50 -27.37 29.74
C ASN A 656 -4.80 -26.85 28.47
N THR A 657 -4.21 -25.66 28.55
CA THR A 657 -3.62 -24.88 27.43
C THR A 657 -2.40 -25.56 26.78
N THR A 658 -2.15 -26.82 27.11
CA THR A 658 -1.02 -27.64 26.67
C THR A 658 -1.27 -28.35 25.34
N VAL A 659 -2.49 -28.39 24.80
CA VAL A 659 -2.82 -28.93 23.46
C VAL A 659 -3.41 -27.80 22.59
N VAL A 660 -2.97 -27.69 21.32
CA VAL A 660 -3.67 -26.82 20.36
C VAL A 660 -4.93 -27.59 20.04
N ASP A 661 -5.93 -27.33 20.87
CA ASP A 661 -7.00 -28.29 21.07
C ASP A 661 -7.90 -28.33 19.84
N GLU A 662 -8.51 -29.48 19.58
CA GLU A 662 -9.50 -29.67 18.52
C GLU A 662 -10.61 -28.60 18.59
N TYR A 663 -10.83 -28.05 19.79
CA TYR A 663 -11.73 -26.92 20.09
C TYR A 663 -11.36 -25.56 19.46
N MET A 664 -10.09 -25.29 19.12
CA MET A 664 -9.70 -24.03 18.44
C MET A 664 -10.21 -23.95 16.99
N TYR A 665 -10.47 -25.11 16.40
CA TYR A 665 -10.94 -25.27 15.03
C TYR A 665 -12.45 -25.48 14.93
N GLN A 666 -13.14 -25.43 16.07
CA GLN A 666 -14.59 -25.46 16.12
C GLN A 666 -15.14 -24.07 15.82
N VAL A 667 -16.22 -24.04 15.05
CA VAL A 667 -16.97 -22.81 14.79
C VAL A 667 -17.92 -22.54 15.95
N ASP A 668 -18.13 -21.27 16.23
CA ASP A 668 -19.22 -20.80 17.08
C ASP A 668 -20.52 -20.86 16.27
N GLU A 669 -21.35 -21.87 16.54
CA GLU A 669 -22.62 -22.07 15.82
C GLU A 669 -23.65 -20.99 16.16
N GLU A 670 -23.52 -20.32 17.31
CA GLU A 670 -24.44 -19.27 17.77
C GLU A 670 -24.18 -17.92 17.07
N LEU A 671 -22.98 -17.71 16.52
CA LEU A 671 -22.65 -16.51 15.76
C LEU A 671 -23.23 -16.58 14.34
N ASP A 672 -23.90 -15.54 13.88
CA ASP A 672 -24.26 -15.42 12.46
C ASP A 672 -23.03 -15.05 11.60
N GLY A 673 -22.76 -15.81 10.53
CA GLY A 673 -21.61 -15.60 9.66
C GLY A 673 -21.22 -16.79 8.78
N GLU A 674 -20.41 -16.54 7.76
CA GLU A 674 -19.95 -17.56 6.81
C GLU A 674 -18.87 -18.46 7.44
N VAL A 675 -19.02 -19.78 7.32
CA VAL A 675 -17.99 -20.73 7.77
C VAL A 675 -16.91 -20.87 6.70
N VAL A 676 -15.65 -20.62 7.10
CA VAL A 676 -14.50 -20.68 6.20
C VAL A 676 -13.46 -21.67 6.72
N SER A 677 -12.71 -22.27 5.81
CA SER A 677 -11.57 -23.13 6.18
C SER A 677 -10.47 -22.32 6.88
N PHE A 678 -9.68 -22.96 7.73
CA PHE A 678 -8.51 -22.38 8.38
C PHE A 678 -7.40 -23.43 8.52
N GLY A 679 -6.24 -23.20 7.89
CA GLY A 679 -5.20 -24.22 7.78
C GLY A 679 -5.69 -25.52 7.10
N LYS A 680 -5.07 -26.66 7.41
CA LYS A 680 -5.41 -27.95 6.79
C LYS A 680 -6.75 -28.55 7.26
N ARG A 681 -7.08 -28.44 8.55
CA ARG A 681 -8.24 -29.11 9.19
C ARG A 681 -9.17 -28.17 9.95
N GLY A 682 -8.81 -26.89 10.06
CA GLY A 682 -9.54 -25.93 10.86
C GLY A 682 -10.72 -25.30 10.16
N ARG A 683 -11.65 -24.76 10.96
CA ARG A 683 -12.72 -23.89 10.49
C ARG A 683 -12.80 -22.64 11.37
N GLY A 684 -13.24 -21.55 10.77
CA GLY A 684 -13.53 -20.28 11.42
C GLY A 684 -14.80 -19.66 10.86
N LYS A 685 -15.23 -18.54 11.44
CA LYS A 685 -16.43 -17.81 11.01
C LYS A 685 -16.09 -16.39 10.60
N ILE A 686 -16.60 -15.95 9.46
CA ILE A 686 -16.52 -14.56 9.03
C ILE A 686 -17.74 -13.81 9.56
N VAL A 687 -17.49 -12.80 10.37
CA VAL A 687 -18.52 -11.94 10.94
C VAL A 687 -18.30 -10.52 10.44
N GLN A 688 -19.35 -9.93 9.87
CA GLN A 688 -19.27 -8.58 9.32
C GLN A 688 -20.34 -7.66 9.89
N VAL A 689 -20.01 -6.37 9.95
CA VAL A 689 -20.94 -5.28 10.23
C VAL A 689 -20.79 -4.17 9.20
N ARG A 690 -21.93 -3.62 8.75
CA ARG A 690 -21.92 -2.42 7.89
C ARG A 690 -21.39 -1.21 8.65
N CYS A 691 -20.42 -0.53 8.02
CA CYS A 691 -19.79 0.69 8.49
C CYS A 691 -20.57 1.93 8.05
N THR A 692 -20.48 3.00 8.84
CA THR A 692 -21.17 4.27 8.58
C THR A 692 -20.35 5.43 9.12
N GLY A 693 -20.39 6.58 8.44
CA GLY A 693 -19.68 7.80 8.85
C GLY A 693 -18.20 7.80 8.46
N GLY A 694 -17.85 7.00 7.45
CA GLY A 694 -16.56 7.04 6.78
C GLY A 694 -16.56 8.03 5.61
N THR A 695 -15.55 7.96 4.77
CA THR A 695 -15.41 8.79 3.56
C THR A 695 -16.08 8.12 2.37
N ASP A 696 -16.75 8.89 1.51
CA ASP A 696 -17.23 8.37 0.23
C ASP A 696 -16.04 7.96 -0.66
N ARG A 697 -16.28 6.94 -1.50
CA ARG A 697 -15.21 6.16 -2.13
C ARG A 697 -14.64 6.81 -3.38
#